data_AF-A0A1F5UWA4-F1
#
_entry.id   AF-A0A1F5UWA4-F1
#
_cell.length_a   1.000
_cell.length_b   1.000
_cell.length_c   1.000
_cell.angle_alpha   90.00
_cell.angle_beta   90.00
_cell.angle_gamma   90.00
#
_symmetry.space_group_name_H-M   'P 1'
#
loop_
_entity.id
_entity.type
_entity.pdbx_description
1 polymer ?
#
loop_
_entity_poly.entity_id
_entity_poly.type
_entity_poly.pdbx_seq_one_letter_code
_entity_poly.pdbx_strand_id
1 'polypeptide(L)'
;MTKILIVDDEPKSRWFIAETLKEEGFCVIEASSIKEALFAVKEEEIELVYLDLMMPEEKDGYEALKKIKETRPELPVIMLTAYNNAEAAVKAIKLGAEDYLTKDSVKDRIAIVAKNILKTKKLSSEVTGLAGYLNESLAEDPIVYKSSCMRKTLGLAEKAASSDITVLLVGESGTGKELLSRFIHMKSRRASQPLIAIDCAMLPENLVESELFGYEKGAFTGAVGRKQGRIELAECGTLFLDEVGNLTGDVQKKLLRFLQEKTIERIGGKETTKIDARLITASNIDLENAVKENKFREDLLYRLNVFTIIIPPLRERGEDILMLSSYFSGKFAKNQRKKAPKISEGAADRLMKYLWPGNVRELRNVLERAVLLSTEEILPEHLPQGLDGAANGNIMENGMGLLEVGKKAAAEYEKKYIIKVLKETGGNKTKAAKILKIDYKTLFNKIKEYGLNLLLCLFLFPGLVSSKVEAAGGESYYLAGGFPYEAEGQFVYSSPVFSDIDGDGEPEVVAATTSKIYVLDKKGKLLPGWPAPVTERCENTPSCSDIDGDGLPEIVVTTKTGPDLMNIYVFDKEGKTKFNTPWKIKGSADLGTSAAVSDLDGDGQKEIIIAATIIPVNGANTGIVYVFRKDGSTFPGWPQYVLPEGGTSQWLSTPVVADINQDKISELLIASVSGKLYVWQPNGAPAKGWPVSAIEGDVFYVTPTIGDLDGDGKPEIVIGSCNNAQSGYLYAWKGSGEALMGFPVNLKSNIQSVAVIGDLSGNGAKEIVVGTNLGNKVWAINSTGEAYPFWPAETKGWMCNNPLLADIIGDKKLETIIGCRDALLYAFTHDGALAPGFPVDLAKEPSLIYRTPAFSQDKEGFRYLCFAGDRKIFLWKENK
;
A
#
# COMPACT_ATOMS: atom_id res chain seq x y z
N MET A 1 -42.78 10.48 -33.41
CA MET A 1 -42.58 10.76 -34.85
C MET A 1 -42.21 12.22 -34.97
N THR A 2 -41.16 12.54 -35.72
CA THR A 2 -40.66 13.91 -35.75
C THR A 2 -41.58 14.83 -36.54
N LYS A 3 -42.05 15.91 -35.91
CA LYS A 3 -42.97 16.88 -36.50
C LYS A 3 -42.22 18.05 -37.14
N ILE A 4 -42.43 18.26 -38.45
CA ILE A 4 -41.84 19.37 -39.22
C ILE A 4 -42.96 20.29 -39.69
N LEU A 5 -42.80 21.60 -39.49
CA LEU A 5 -43.70 22.61 -40.03
C LEU A 5 -43.16 23.15 -41.36
N ILE A 6 -43.98 23.20 -42.39
CA ILE A 6 -43.70 23.89 -43.65
C ILE A 6 -44.60 25.11 -43.76
N VAL A 7 -44.00 26.26 -44.01
CA VAL A 7 -44.66 27.55 -44.20
C VAL A 7 -44.29 28.06 -45.58
N ASP A 8 -45.24 28.02 -46.50
CA ASP A 8 -45.07 28.46 -47.90
C ASP A 8 -46.47 28.86 -48.38
N ASP A 9 -46.64 29.96 -49.09
CA ASP A 9 -47.96 30.40 -49.57
C ASP A 9 -48.37 29.65 -50.84
N GLU A 10 -47.39 29.25 -51.65
CA GLU A 10 -47.59 28.59 -52.92
C GLU A 10 -48.04 27.13 -52.71
N PRO A 11 -49.29 26.78 -53.04
CA PRO A 11 -49.84 25.46 -52.72
C PRO A 11 -49.07 24.30 -53.35
N LYS A 12 -48.53 24.48 -54.56
CA LYS A 12 -47.75 23.44 -55.25
C LYS A 12 -46.39 23.19 -54.61
N SER A 13 -45.69 24.27 -54.23
CA SER A 13 -44.40 24.19 -53.52
C SER A 13 -44.60 23.51 -52.17
N ARG A 14 -45.55 24.02 -51.37
CA ARG A 14 -45.89 23.48 -50.05
C ARG A 14 -46.21 21.98 -50.10
N TRP A 15 -47.10 21.57 -51.00
CA TRP A 15 -47.49 20.17 -51.18
C TRP A 15 -46.31 19.28 -51.55
N PHE A 16 -45.47 19.72 -52.50
CA PHE A 16 -44.33 18.94 -52.96
C PHE A 16 -43.32 18.67 -51.84
N ILE A 17 -43.02 19.70 -51.05
CA ILE A 17 -42.10 19.60 -49.90
C ILE A 17 -42.70 18.70 -48.82
N ALA A 18 -43.99 18.86 -48.55
CA ALA A 18 -44.69 18.05 -47.57
C ALA A 18 -44.66 16.57 -47.93
N GLU A 19 -44.91 16.23 -49.19
CA GLU A 19 -44.89 14.85 -49.65
C GLU A 19 -43.50 14.23 -49.54
N THR A 20 -42.46 14.96 -49.97
CA THR A 20 -41.06 14.50 -49.89
C THR A 20 -40.65 14.19 -48.45
N LEU A 21 -41.05 15.02 -47.49
CA LEU A 21 -40.76 14.79 -46.07
C LEU A 21 -41.63 13.66 -45.47
N LYS A 22 -42.88 13.50 -45.90
CA LYS A 22 -43.76 12.39 -45.48
C LYS A 22 -43.23 11.04 -45.95
N GLU A 23 -42.75 10.93 -47.20
CA GLU A 23 -42.13 9.72 -47.74
C GLU A 23 -40.89 9.27 -46.93
N GLU A 24 -40.17 10.23 -46.36
CA GLU A 24 -38.99 10.00 -45.51
C GLU A 24 -39.34 9.71 -44.04
N GLY A 25 -40.64 9.57 -43.72
CA GLY A 25 -41.15 9.14 -42.42
C GLY A 25 -41.39 10.28 -41.41
N PHE A 26 -41.39 11.54 -41.85
CA PHE A 26 -41.71 12.69 -40.99
C PHE A 26 -43.21 12.96 -40.92
N CYS A 27 -43.66 13.49 -39.78
CA CYS A 27 -45.01 14.03 -39.63
C CYS A 27 -44.96 15.50 -40.04
N VAL A 28 -45.70 15.89 -41.08
CA VAL A 28 -45.61 17.26 -41.63
C VAL A 28 -46.87 18.04 -41.32
N ILE A 29 -46.67 19.24 -40.76
CA ILE A 29 -47.71 20.25 -40.55
C ILE A 29 -47.51 21.32 -41.62
N GLU A 30 -48.57 21.71 -42.30
CA GLU A 30 -48.54 22.67 -43.41
C GLU A 30 -49.23 23.96 -42.97
N ALA A 31 -48.59 25.10 -43.19
CA ALA A 31 -49.13 26.44 -42.96
C ALA A 31 -49.04 27.27 -44.24
N SER A 32 -50.14 27.90 -44.61
CA SER A 32 -50.25 28.75 -45.80
C SER A 32 -50.01 30.23 -45.51
N SER A 33 -49.91 30.61 -44.23
CA SER A 33 -49.67 31.99 -43.79
C SER A 33 -48.80 32.06 -42.53
N ILE A 34 -48.21 33.24 -42.29
CA ILE A 34 -47.42 33.51 -41.08
C ILE A 34 -48.26 33.36 -39.80
N LYS A 35 -49.56 33.71 -39.85
CA LYS A 35 -50.47 33.57 -38.69
C LYS A 35 -50.66 32.10 -38.31
N GLU A 36 -50.90 31.25 -39.30
CA GLU A 36 -51.01 29.79 -39.10
C GLU A 36 -49.69 29.20 -38.58
N ALA A 37 -48.56 29.64 -39.13
CA ALA A 37 -47.25 29.20 -38.68
C ALA A 37 -46.97 29.53 -37.22
N LEU A 38 -47.25 30.76 -36.79
CA LEU A 38 -47.04 31.18 -35.40
C LEU A 38 -48.02 30.49 -34.43
N PHE A 39 -49.24 30.18 -34.88
CA PHE A 39 -50.19 29.38 -34.10
C PHE A 39 -49.68 27.95 -33.92
N ALA A 40 -49.25 27.30 -35.01
CA ALA A 40 -48.69 25.94 -34.97
C ALA A 40 -47.45 25.86 -34.08
N VAL A 41 -46.53 26.84 -34.16
CA VAL A 41 -45.32 26.88 -33.31
C VAL A 41 -45.64 26.94 -31.81
N LYS A 42 -46.78 27.51 -31.43
CA LYS A 42 -47.24 27.61 -30.03
C LYS A 42 -47.97 26.35 -29.55
N GLU A 43 -48.88 25.82 -30.37
CA GLU A 43 -49.78 24.73 -29.96
C GLU A 43 -49.19 23.34 -30.19
N GLU A 44 -48.25 23.20 -31.13
CA GLU A 44 -47.69 21.91 -31.53
C GLU A 44 -46.21 21.77 -31.13
N GLU A 45 -45.80 20.54 -30.85
CA GLU A 45 -44.38 20.19 -30.63
C GLU A 45 -43.65 20.05 -31.98
N ILE A 46 -43.30 21.18 -32.58
CA ILE A 46 -42.54 21.22 -33.83
C ILE A 46 -41.04 21.14 -33.52
N GLU A 47 -40.33 20.28 -34.28
CA GLU A 47 -38.90 20.06 -34.11
C GLU A 47 -38.04 20.79 -35.15
N LEU A 48 -38.62 21.13 -36.30
CA LEU A 48 -37.99 21.88 -37.40
C LEU A 48 -39.02 22.68 -38.21
N VAL A 49 -38.66 23.88 -38.65
CA VAL A 49 -39.50 24.72 -39.52
C VAL A 49 -38.80 24.96 -40.86
N TYR A 50 -39.50 24.73 -41.96
CA TYR A 50 -39.17 25.28 -43.28
C TYR A 50 -40.03 26.51 -43.53
N LEU A 51 -39.41 27.65 -43.77
CA LEU A 51 -40.09 28.93 -43.89
C LEU A 51 -39.74 29.61 -45.20
N ASP A 52 -40.72 29.83 -46.05
CA ASP A 52 -40.54 30.63 -47.25
C ASP A 52 -40.22 32.09 -46.89
N LEU A 53 -39.22 32.62 -47.58
CA LEU A 53 -38.78 34.00 -47.44
C LEU A 53 -39.83 34.97 -47.97
N MET A 54 -40.55 34.60 -49.03
CA MET A 54 -41.45 35.49 -49.77
C MET A 54 -42.92 35.08 -49.58
N MET A 55 -43.54 35.54 -48.50
CA MET A 55 -44.97 35.28 -48.21
C MET A 55 -45.85 36.51 -48.55
N PRO A 56 -47.13 36.32 -48.94
CA PRO A 56 -48.10 37.39 -49.20
C PRO A 56 -48.54 38.12 -47.92
N GLU A 57 -49.04 39.33 -48.11
CA GLU A 57 -49.36 40.34 -47.08
C GLU A 57 -48.11 40.86 -46.36
N GLU A 58 -47.78 42.13 -46.62
CA GLU A 58 -46.75 42.95 -45.98
C GLU A 58 -46.21 42.41 -44.65
N LYS A 59 -45.20 41.51 -44.72
CA LYS A 59 -44.05 41.33 -43.80
C LYS A 59 -43.35 39.99 -44.02
N ASP A 60 -42.35 40.06 -44.90
CA ASP A 60 -41.01 39.47 -44.85
C ASP A 60 -40.85 38.18 -43.98
N GLY A 61 -40.48 37.06 -44.60
CA GLY A 61 -40.15 35.81 -43.89
C GLY A 61 -39.11 35.99 -42.78
N TYR A 62 -38.30 37.06 -42.82
CA TYR A 62 -37.44 37.46 -41.71
C TYR A 62 -38.19 37.87 -40.43
N GLU A 63 -39.36 38.52 -40.53
CA GLU A 63 -40.18 38.87 -39.35
C GLU A 63 -40.80 37.62 -38.72
N ALA A 64 -41.24 36.67 -39.55
CA ALA A 64 -41.72 35.37 -39.06
C ALA A 64 -40.60 34.59 -38.36
N LEU A 65 -39.41 34.51 -38.96
CA LEU A 65 -38.22 33.91 -38.34
C LEU A 65 -37.93 34.54 -36.97
N LYS A 66 -37.92 35.88 -36.88
CA LYS A 66 -37.63 36.58 -35.63
C LYS A 66 -38.65 36.25 -34.54
N LYS A 67 -39.95 36.26 -34.86
CA LYS A 67 -41.03 35.92 -33.90
C LYS A 67 -40.98 34.46 -33.45
N ILE A 68 -40.65 33.55 -34.38
CA ILE A 68 -40.46 32.13 -34.05
C ILE A 68 -39.29 31.98 -33.08
N LYS A 69 -38.16 32.65 -33.34
CA LYS A 69 -36.97 32.60 -32.47
C LYS A 69 -37.16 33.32 -31.13
N GLU A 70 -37.97 34.37 -31.08
CA GLU A 70 -38.38 35.00 -29.80
C GLU A 70 -39.24 34.04 -28.96
N THR A 71 -40.10 33.25 -29.60
CA THR A 71 -41.00 32.31 -28.90
C THR A 71 -40.29 31.01 -28.52
N ARG A 72 -39.48 30.45 -29.42
CA ARG A 72 -38.71 29.21 -29.24
C ARG A 72 -37.31 29.40 -29.84
N PRO A 73 -36.35 29.96 -29.08
CA PRO A 73 -34.99 30.24 -29.57
C PRO A 73 -34.29 29.01 -30.17
N GLU A 74 -34.51 27.85 -29.55
CA GLU A 74 -33.90 26.55 -29.88
C GLU A 74 -34.64 25.78 -31.00
N LEU A 75 -35.67 26.35 -31.61
CA LEU A 75 -36.36 25.74 -32.74
C LEU A 75 -35.57 26.05 -34.03
N PRO A 76 -34.96 25.06 -34.70
CA PRO A 76 -34.27 25.31 -35.96
C PRO A 76 -35.26 25.74 -37.04
N VAL A 77 -34.86 26.76 -37.81
CA VAL A 77 -35.64 27.31 -38.91
C VAL A 77 -34.75 27.35 -40.15
N ILE A 78 -35.21 26.75 -41.24
CA ILE A 78 -34.54 26.78 -42.55
C ILE A 78 -35.34 27.71 -43.46
N MET A 79 -34.67 28.71 -44.01
CA MET A 79 -35.31 29.63 -44.95
C MET A 79 -35.34 29.02 -46.35
N LEU A 80 -36.49 29.08 -47.02
CA LEU A 80 -36.69 28.70 -48.40
C LEU A 80 -36.82 29.93 -49.28
N THR A 81 -36.35 29.86 -50.53
CA THR A 81 -36.45 30.99 -51.46
C THR A 81 -36.46 30.51 -52.92
N ALA A 82 -37.02 31.30 -53.82
CA ALA A 82 -36.87 31.10 -55.27
C ALA A 82 -35.56 31.68 -55.84
N TYR A 83 -34.82 32.52 -55.08
CA TYR A 83 -33.65 33.25 -55.59
C TYR A 83 -32.35 32.88 -54.88
N ASN A 84 -31.32 32.53 -55.65
CA ASN A 84 -29.98 32.30 -55.13
C ASN A 84 -29.25 33.63 -54.84
N ASN A 85 -29.46 34.19 -53.64
CA ASN A 85 -28.82 35.43 -53.20
C ASN A 85 -28.02 35.21 -51.90
N ALA A 86 -26.70 35.33 -51.99
CA ALA A 86 -25.79 35.16 -50.86
C ALA A 86 -26.01 36.20 -49.73
N GLU A 87 -26.37 37.43 -50.06
CA GLU A 87 -26.64 38.47 -49.04
C GLU A 87 -27.90 38.15 -48.23
N ALA A 88 -28.93 37.61 -48.88
CA ALA A 88 -30.15 37.16 -48.22
C ALA A 88 -29.88 35.97 -47.29
N ALA A 89 -29.08 35.00 -47.74
CA ALA A 89 -28.65 33.89 -46.90
C ALA A 89 -27.88 34.36 -45.65
N VAL A 90 -26.92 35.27 -45.80
CA VAL A 90 -26.17 35.84 -44.67
C VAL A 90 -27.09 36.59 -43.71
N LYS A 91 -28.09 37.32 -44.21
CA LYS A 91 -29.09 38.00 -43.37
C LYS A 91 -29.97 37.00 -42.60
N ALA A 92 -30.41 35.91 -43.23
CA ALA A 92 -31.18 34.84 -42.58
C ALA A 92 -30.41 34.22 -41.40
N ILE A 93 -29.15 33.85 -41.62
CA ILE A 93 -28.29 33.25 -40.59
C ILE A 93 -28.07 34.24 -39.43
N LYS A 94 -27.82 35.53 -39.73
CA LYS A 94 -27.68 36.57 -38.68
C LYS A 94 -28.93 36.75 -37.83
N LEU A 95 -30.11 36.46 -38.37
CA LEU A 95 -31.39 36.52 -37.67
C LEU A 95 -31.74 35.20 -36.95
N GLY A 96 -30.87 34.21 -36.99
CA GLY A 96 -30.98 32.96 -36.25
C GLY A 96 -31.49 31.77 -37.06
N ALA A 97 -31.63 31.88 -38.39
CA ALA A 97 -31.89 30.70 -39.22
C ALA A 97 -30.71 29.73 -39.17
N GLU A 98 -31.00 28.43 -39.22
CA GLU A 98 -29.99 27.37 -39.17
C GLU A 98 -29.35 27.14 -40.53
N ASP A 99 -30.15 27.27 -41.59
CA ASP A 99 -29.71 27.10 -42.98
C ASP A 99 -30.62 27.88 -43.94
N TYR A 100 -30.19 27.98 -45.19
CA TYR A 100 -30.88 28.67 -46.29
C TYR A 100 -30.84 27.81 -47.56
N LEU A 101 -32.01 27.45 -48.10
CA LEU A 101 -32.13 26.59 -49.27
C LEU A 101 -32.92 27.27 -50.39
N THR A 102 -32.48 27.06 -51.63
CA THR A 102 -33.25 27.46 -52.82
C THR A 102 -34.26 26.36 -53.16
N LYS A 103 -35.49 26.75 -53.53
CA LYS A 103 -36.59 25.85 -53.89
C LYS A 103 -36.21 24.88 -55.01
N ASP A 104 -35.30 25.26 -55.91
CA ASP A 104 -34.75 24.38 -56.97
C ASP A 104 -33.93 23.20 -56.42
N SER A 105 -33.30 23.35 -55.25
CA SER A 105 -32.45 22.34 -54.62
C SER A 105 -33.19 21.43 -53.62
N VAL A 106 -34.48 21.70 -53.41
CA VAL A 106 -35.29 21.06 -52.38
C VAL A 106 -35.52 19.57 -52.63
N LYS A 107 -35.61 19.14 -53.90
CA LYS A 107 -35.83 17.72 -54.27
C LYS A 107 -34.80 16.77 -53.67
N ASP A 108 -33.52 17.15 -53.72
CA ASP A 108 -32.43 16.22 -53.38
C ASP A 108 -31.91 16.42 -51.95
N ARG A 109 -32.16 17.58 -51.35
CA ARG A 109 -31.47 18.00 -50.11
C ARG A 109 -32.38 18.19 -48.92
N ILE A 110 -33.70 18.37 -49.09
CA ILE A 110 -34.56 18.79 -47.98
C ILE A 110 -34.60 17.77 -46.86
N ALA A 111 -34.78 16.49 -47.18
CA ALA A 111 -34.79 15.42 -46.18
C ALA A 111 -33.41 15.21 -45.53
N ILE A 112 -32.32 15.37 -46.29
CA ILE A 112 -30.94 15.24 -45.79
C ILE A 112 -30.63 16.36 -44.79
N VAL A 113 -30.99 17.61 -45.13
CA VAL A 113 -30.81 18.78 -44.27
C VAL A 113 -31.65 18.63 -43.00
N ALA A 114 -32.92 18.20 -43.11
CA ALA A 114 -33.75 17.89 -41.96
C ALA A 114 -33.09 16.83 -41.04
N LYS A 115 -32.66 15.69 -41.61
CA LYS A 115 -32.01 14.61 -40.86
C LYS A 115 -30.72 15.08 -40.17
N ASN A 116 -29.89 15.88 -40.84
CA ASN A 116 -28.65 16.39 -40.27
C ASN A 116 -28.90 17.37 -39.12
N ILE A 117 -29.80 18.34 -39.30
CA ILE A 117 -30.12 19.33 -38.26
C ILE A 117 -30.78 18.64 -37.06
N LEU A 118 -31.71 17.72 -37.29
CA LEU A 118 -32.35 16.95 -36.23
C LEU A 118 -31.35 16.02 -35.52
N LYS A 119 -30.39 15.42 -36.24
CA LYS A 119 -29.32 14.61 -35.65
C LYS A 119 -28.36 15.46 -34.81
N THR A 120 -27.96 16.64 -35.29
CA THR A 120 -27.14 17.59 -34.53
C THR A 120 -27.87 18.12 -33.31
N LYS A 121 -29.18 18.39 -33.41
CA LYS A 121 -30.03 18.76 -32.29
C LYS A 121 -30.17 17.62 -31.29
N LYS A 122 -30.38 16.39 -31.76
CA LYS A 122 -30.45 15.21 -30.90
C LYS A 122 -29.13 14.99 -30.17
N LEU A 123 -27.99 15.03 -30.88
CA LEU A 123 -26.66 14.92 -30.29
C LEU A 123 -26.33 16.06 -29.31
N SER A 124 -26.69 17.31 -29.64
CA SER A 124 -26.49 18.45 -28.73
C SER A 124 -27.42 18.38 -27.53
N SER A 125 -28.67 17.94 -27.68
CA SER A 125 -29.63 17.68 -26.60
C SER A 125 -29.27 16.45 -25.77
N GLU A 126 -28.59 15.47 -26.35
CA GLU A 126 -28.00 14.34 -25.64
C GLU A 126 -26.74 14.81 -24.90
N VAL A 127 -25.95 15.75 -25.44
CA VAL A 127 -24.80 16.34 -24.75
C VAL A 127 -25.24 17.31 -23.64
N THR A 128 -26.27 18.14 -23.83
CA THR A 128 -26.86 18.99 -22.77
C THR A 128 -27.73 18.19 -21.81
N GLY A 129 -28.34 17.10 -22.27
CA GLY A 129 -29.08 16.14 -21.47
C GLY A 129 -28.13 15.29 -20.62
N LEU A 130 -27.00 14.82 -21.17
CA LEU A 130 -25.94 14.15 -20.41
C LEU A 130 -25.17 15.14 -19.54
N ALA A 131 -24.95 16.40 -19.95
CA ALA A 131 -24.36 17.43 -19.11
C ALA A 131 -25.35 17.93 -18.04
N GLY A 132 -26.64 17.89 -18.31
CA GLY A 132 -27.73 18.20 -17.39
C GLY A 132 -27.98 17.07 -16.40
N TYR A 133 -27.97 15.82 -16.85
CA TYR A 133 -27.95 14.62 -16.00
C TYR A 133 -26.63 14.50 -15.24
N LEU A 134 -25.47 14.89 -15.80
CA LEU A 134 -24.22 15.00 -15.06
C LEU A 134 -24.31 16.13 -14.04
N ASN A 135 -24.83 17.30 -14.38
CA ASN A 135 -24.89 18.44 -13.47
C ASN A 135 -25.97 18.27 -12.37
N GLU A 136 -27.10 17.61 -12.65
CA GLU A 136 -28.12 17.27 -11.65
C GLU A 136 -27.73 16.06 -10.79
N SER A 137 -27.03 15.07 -11.36
CA SER A 137 -26.50 13.90 -10.61
C SER A 137 -25.21 14.23 -9.82
N LEU A 138 -24.42 15.22 -10.24
CA LEU A 138 -23.16 15.60 -9.58
C LEU A 138 -23.29 16.82 -8.64
N ALA A 139 -24.48 17.41 -8.48
CA ALA A 139 -24.77 18.49 -7.52
C ALA A 139 -25.24 17.99 -6.13
N GLU A 140 -25.01 16.72 -5.78
CA GLU A 140 -25.71 16.07 -4.66
C GLU A 140 -25.15 16.27 -3.25
N ASP A 141 -24.01 16.94 -3.04
CA ASP A 141 -23.48 17.19 -1.70
C ASP A 141 -23.06 18.66 -1.49
N PRO A 142 -23.89 19.52 -0.85
CA PRO A 142 -23.45 20.82 -0.36
C PRO A 142 -22.24 20.70 0.57
N ILE A 143 -21.38 21.71 0.57
CA ILE A 143 -20.31 21.82 1.57
C ILE A 143 -20.94 22.22 2.90
N VAL A 144 -21.04 21.24 3.81
CA VAL A 144 -21.60 21.42 5.16
C VAL A 144 -20.48 21.75 6.15
N TYR A 145 -20.63 22.86 6.87
CA TYR A 145 -19.67 23.31 7.87
C TYR A 145 -20.32 24.30 8.85
N LYS A 146 -19.72 24.39 10.05
CA LYS A 146 -20.02 25.33 11.13
C LYS A 146 -18.78 26.10 11.58
N SER A 147 -17.63 25.42 11.55
CA SER A 147 -16.34 25.88 12.06
C SER A 147 -15.84 27.14 11.37
N SER A 148 -15.16 27.99 12.14
CA SER A 148 -14.57 29.22 11.62
C SER A 148 -13.41 28.96 10.66
N CYS A 149 -12.67 27.86 10.82
CA CYS A 149 -11.59 27.46 9.93
C CYS A 149 -12.12 27.10 8.53
N MET A 150 -13.19 26.30 8.42
CA MET A 150 -13.81 26.00 7.13
C MET A 150 -14.42 27.24 6.47
N ARG A 151 -14.97 28.18 7.26
CA ARG A 151 -15.44 29.48 6.73
C ARG A 151 -14.31 30.26 6.06
N LYS A 152 -13.11 30.28 6.65
CA LYS A 152 -11.92 30.91 6.06
C LYS A 152 -11.48 30.19 4.77
N THR A 153 -11.43 28.86 4.79
CA THR A 153 -11.08 28.03 3.62
C THR A 153 -12.02 28.30 2.44
N LEU A 154 -13.34 28.35 2.69
CA LEU A 154 -14.32 28.69 1.65
C LEU A 154 -14.18 30.13 1.15
N GLY A 155 -13.90 31.10 2.02
CA GLY A 155 -13.63 32.48 1.59
C GLY A 155 -12.41 32.61 0.69
N LEU A 156 -11.37 31.78 0.89
CA LEU A 156 -10.22 31.70 -0.03
C LEU A 156 -10.61 31.04 -1.36
N ALA A 157 -11.42 29.99 -1.32
CA ALA A 157 -11.92 29.30 -2.51
C ALA A 157 -12.80 30.22 -3.39
N GLU A 158 -13.66 31.04 -2.78
CA GLU A 158 -14.46 32.05 -3.50
C GLU A 158 -13.57 33.10 -4.18
N LYS A 159 -12.55 33.59 -3.48
CA LYS A 159 -11.58 34.53 -4.07
C LYS A 159 -10.85 33.89 -5.25
N ALA A 160 -10.40 32.65 -5.09
CA ALA A 160 -9.73 31.90 -6.17
C ALA A 160 -10.65 31.67 -7.37
N ALA A 161 -11.95 31.45 -7.15
CA ALA A 161 -12.91 31.23 -8.23
C ALA A 161 -13.06 32.43 -9.17
N SER A 162 -12.84 33.65 -8.68
CA SER A 162 -12.99 34.90 -9.46
C SER A 162 -11.93 35.11 -10.56
N SER A 163 -10.84 34.33 -10.55
CA SER A 163 -9.76 34.37 -11.54
C SER A 163 -9.46 32.97 -12.11
N ASP A 164 -8.67 32.90 -13.17
CA ASP A 164 -8.19 31.63 -13.77
C ASP A 164 -6.84 31.18 -13.17
N ILE A 165 -6.51 31.62 -11.96
CA ILE A 165 -5.27 31.23 -11.28
C ILE A 165 -5.26 29.72 -11.00
N THR A 166 -4.09 29.11 -11.12
CA THR A 166 -3.86 27.72 -10.70
C THR A 166 -4.03 27.63 -9.19
N VAL A 167 -4.86 26.70 -8.73
CA VAL A 167 -5.13 26.49 -7.31
C VAL A 167 -4.57 25.14 -6.88
N LEU A 168 -3.78 25.13 -5.80
CA LEU A 168 -3.30 23.91 -5.15
C LEU A 168 -4.10 23.68 -3.85
N LEU A 169 -4.83 22.58 -3.77
CA LEU A 169 -5.57 22.15 -2.59
C LEU A 169 -4.74 21.16 -1.78
N VAL A 170 -4.40 21.53 -0.55
CA VAL A 170 -3.59 20.70 0.35
C VAL A 170 -4.46 20.23 1.50
N GLY A 171 -4.44 18.92 1.77
CA GLY A 171 -5.14 18.36 2.93
C GLY A 171 -5.13 16.84 2.92
N GLU A 172 -5.30 16.26 4.10
CA GLU A 172 -5.34 14.80 4.29
C GLU A 172 -6.42 14.14 3.42
N SER A 173 -6.29 12.82 3.22
CA SER A 173 -7.29 12.04 2.50
C SER A 173 -8.67 12.14 3.17
N GLY A 174 -9.72 12.32 2.37
CA GLY A 174 -11.09 12.41 2.87
C GLY A 174 -11.49 13.75 3.51
N THR A 175 -10.68 14.81 3.41
CA THR A 175 -11.00 16.14 3.96
C THR A 175 -12.02 16.95 3.13
N GLY A 176 -12.20 16.60 1.84
CA GLY A 176 -13.14 17.27 0.93
C GLY A 176 -12.50 18.04 -0.23
N LYS A 177 -11.27 17.69 -0.63
CA LYS A 177 -10.52 18.35 -1.74
C LYS A 177 -11.33 18.40 -3.05
N GLU A 178 -11.91 17.27 -3.45
CA GLU A 178 -12.75 17.19 -4.66
C GLU A 178 -14.04 18.03 -4.56
N LEU A 179 -14.68 18.09 -3.39
CA LEU A 179 -15.86 18.95 -3.20
C LEU A 179 -15.48 20.43 -3.31
N LEU A 180 -14.31 20.81 -2.80
CA LEU A 180 -13.84 22.19 -2.87
C LEU A 180 -13.41 22.58 -4.30
N SER A 181 -12.83 21.66 -5.08
CA SER A 181 -12.50 21.93 -6.50
C SER A 181 -13.76 22.16 -7.35
N ARG A 182 -14.81 21.36 -7.11
CA ARG A 182 -16.15 21.56 -7.71
C ARG A 182 -16.73 22.92 -7.32
N PHE A 183 -16.64 23.30 -6.04
CA PHE A 183 -17.10 24.61 -5.57
C PHE A 183 -16.38 25.77 -6.26
N ILE A 184 -15.05 25.70 -6.38
CA ILE A 184 -14.26 26.73 -7.09
C ILE A 184 -14.69 26.82 -8.56
N HIS A 185 -14.87 25.69 -9.23
CA HIS A 185 -15.34 25.65 -10.62
C HIS A 185 -16.74 26.26 -10.79
N MET A 186 -17.70 25.85 -9.96
CA MET A 186 -19.09 26.37 -9.98
C MET A 186 -19.18 27.88 -9.71
N LYS A 187 -18.24 28.43 -8.94
CA LYS A 187 -18.18 29.87 -8.64
C LYS A 187 -17.33 30.67 -9.63
N SER A 188 -16.75 30.00 -10.63
CA SER A 188 -15.86 30.62 -11.60
C SER A 188 -16.59 31.13 -12.85
N ARG A 189 -15.88 31.88 -13.68
CA ARG A 189 -16.37 32.28 -15.02
C ARG A 189 -16.60 31.08 -15.96
N ARG A 190 -16.04 29.91 -15.61
CA ARG A 190 -16.11 28.66 -16.37
C ARG A 190 -17.16 27.69 -15.82
N ALA A 191 -18.06 28.14 -14.95
CA ALA A 191 -19.07 27.28 -14.32
C ALA A 191 -20.03 26.57 -15.29
N SER A 192 -20.21 27.12 -16.50
CA SER A 192 -21.01 26.50 -17.57
C SER A 192 -20.20 25.58 -18.51
N GLN A 193 -18.90 25.42 -18.24
CA GLN A 193 -17.94 24.64 -19.04
C GLN A 193 -17.61 23.33 -18.31
N PRO A 194 -17.01 22.32 -18.96
CA PRO A 194 -16.74 21.04 -18.31
C PRO A 194 -15.75 21.17 -17.14
N LEU A 195 -16.00 20.39 -16.09
CA LEU A 195 -15.02 20.06 -15.06
C LEU A 195 -14.57 18.60 -15.27
N ILE A 196 -13.33 18.42 -15.71
CA ILE A 196 -12.74 17.10 -15.90
C ILE A 196 -11.88 16.78 -14.69
N ALA A 197 -12.26 15.75 -13.93
CA ALA A 197 -11.51 15.28 -12.77
C ALA A 197 -10.77 13.97 -13.10
N ILE A 198 -9.54 13.85 -12.60
CA ILE A 198 -8.74 12.62 -12.67
C ILE A 198 -7.97 12.45 -11.36
N ASP A 199 -8.00 11.25 -10.82
CA ASP A 199 -7.20 10.85 -9.67
C ASP A 199 -5.93 10.14 -10.17
N CYS A 200 -4.79 10.77 -9.93
CA CYS A 200 -3.49 10.26 -10.39
C CYS A 200 -3.01 9.04 -9.61
N ALA A 201 -3.56 8.76 -8.42
CA ALA A 201 -3.19 7.61 -7.60
C ALA A 201 -3.97 6.34 -7.94
N MET A 202 -5.15 6.46 -8.57
CA MET A 202 -6.00 5.31 -8.92
C MET A 202 -5.60 4.62 -10.23
N LEU A 203 -4.72 5.22 -11.03
CA LEU A 203 -4.30 4.70 -12.33
C LEU A 203 -2.88 4.12 -12.26
N PRO A 204 -2.61 2.98 -12.94
CA PRO A 204 -1.24 2.52 -13.18
C PRO A 204 -0.38 3.62 -13.81
N GLU A 205 0.89 3.72 -13.41
CA GLU A 205 1.80 4.81 -13.83
C GLU A 205 1.87 5.00 -15.36
N ASN A 206 1.89 3.89 -16.10
CA ASN A 206 1.91 3.88 -17.56
C ASN A 206 0.60 4.35 -18.22
N LEU A 207 -0.53 4.30 -17.50
CA LEU A 207 -1.82 4.75 -18.00
C LEU A 207 -2.12 6.22 -17.70
N VAL A 208 -1.56 6.78 -16.61
CA VAL A 208 -1.74 8.20 -16.22
C VAL A 208 -1.37 9.13 -17.38
N GLU A 209 -0.23 8.90 -18.02
CA GLU A 209 0.24 9.71 -19.15
C GLU A 209 -0.76 9.65 -20.33
N SER A 210 -1.24 8.44 -20.66
CA SER A 210 -2.14 8.22 -21.79
C SER A 210 -3.54 8.79 -21.55
N GLU A 211 -4.01 8.78 -20.31
CA GLU A 211 -5.27 9.41 -19.93
C GLU A 211 -5.16 10.94 -19.96
N LEU A 212 -4.09 11.52 -19.43
CA LEU A 212 -3.91 12.98 -19.36
C LEU A 212 -3.73 13.62 -20.74
N PHE A 213 -2.80 13.09 -21.54
CA PHE A 213 -2.38 13.72 -22.81
C PHE A 213 -2.99 13.06 -24.05
N GLY A 214 -3.62 11.89 -23.93
CA GLY A 214 -4.11 11.14 -25.08
C GLY A 214 -3.00 10.48 -25.88
N TYR A 215 -3.38 9.70 -26.89
CA TYR A 215 -2.41 8.98 -27.74
C TYR A 215 -2.88 8.88 -29.19
N GLU A 216 -1.90 8.81 -30.09
CA GLU A 216 -2.11 8.50 -31.50
C GLU A 216 -2.13 6.99 -31.76
N LYS A 217 -2.67 6.60 -32.92
CA LYS A 217 -2.68 5.20 -33.33
C LYS A 217 -1.25 4.67 -33.44
N GLY A 218 -0.95 3.56 -32.75
CA GLY A 218 0.39 2.95 -32.73
C GLY A 218 1.38 3.55 -31.74
N ALA A 219 0.94 4.40 -30.81
CA ALA A 219 1.81 4.99 -29.78
C ALA A 219 2.44 3.95 -28.82
N PHE A 220 1.76 2.84 -28.56
CA PHE A 220 2.22 1.70 -27.76
C PHE A 220 1.48 0.41 -28.15
N THR A 221 1.93 -0.73 -27.65
CA THR A 221 1.29 -2.04 -27.85
C THR A 221 -0.14 -2.04 -27.27
N GLY A 222 -1.15 -2.04 -28.15
CA GLY A 222 -2.57 -1.93 -27.78
C GLY A 222 -3.26 -0.62 -28.20
N ALA A 223 -2.52 0.36 -28.74
CA ALA A 223 -3.09 1.60 -29.26
C ALA A 223 -3.75 1.43 -30.65
N VAL A 224 -4.92 0.77 -30.68
CA VAL A 224 -5.66 0.41 -31.92
C VAL A 224 -6.23 1.64 -32.66
N GLY A 225 -6.49 2.74 -31.95
CA GLY A 225 -7.01 3.99 -32.49
C GLY A 225 -6.45 5.22 -31.77
N ARG A 226 -6.88 6.42 -32.20
CA ARG A 226 -6.56 7.68 -31.52
C ARG A 226 -7.50 7.89 -30.32
N LYS A 227 -6.99 8.41 -29.21
CA LYS A 227 -7.77 8.80 -28.03
C LYS A 227 -7.38 10.20 -27.57
N GLN A 228 -8.39 11.04 -27.30
CA GLN A 228 -8.16 12.36 -26.71
C GLN A 228 -7.82 12.26 -25.22
N GLY A 229 -6.91 13.11 -24.76
CA GLY A 229 -6.54 13.21 -23.34
C GLY A 229 -7.54 14.01 -22.50
N ARG A 230 -7.50 13.85 -21.17
CA ARG A 230 -8.32 14.62 -20.23
C ARG A 230 -8.06 16.14 -20.32
N ILE A 231 -6.84 16.54 -20.65
CA ILE A 231 -6.50 17.96 -20.86
C ILE A 231 -7.29 18.53 -22.06
N GLU A 232 -7.41 17.76 -23.16
CA GLU A 232 -8.21 18.16 -24.33
C GLU A 232 -9.71 18.23 -24.00
N LEU A 233 -10.21 17.26 -23.22
CA LEU A 233 -11.61 17.24 -22.82
C LEU A 233 -11.96 18.40 -21.87
N ALA A 234 -10.96 19.03 -21.24
CA ALA A 234 -11.12 20.17 -20.35
C ALA A 234 -11.01 21.53 -21.08
N GLU A 235 -10.94 21.54 -22.42
CA GLU A 235 -10.90 22.77 -23.22
C GLU A 235 -12.03 23.73 -22.83
N CYS A 236 -11.69 25.01 -22.69
CA CYS A 236 -12.54 26.09 -22.17
C CYS A 236 -13.04 25.89 -20.72
N GLY A 237 -12.82 24.73 -20.11
CA GLY A 237 -13.30 24.34 -18.80
C GLY A 237 -12.22 24.32 -17.72
N THR A 238 -12.33 23.36 -16.80
CA THR A 238 -11.40 23.19 -15.68
C THR A 238 -10.94 21.74 -15.59
N LEU A 239 -9.64 21.54 -15.45
CA LEU A 239 -9.03 20.26 -15.15
C LEU A 239 -8.73 20.20 -13.65
N PHE A 240 -9.24 19.17 -12.99
CA PHE A 240 -8.91 18.84 -11.61
C PHE A 240 -8.00 17.60 -11.56
N LEU A 241 -6.78 17.78 -11.07
CA LEU A 241 -5.83 16.69 -10.83
C LEU A 241 -5.78 16.38 -9.34
N ASP A 242 -6.36 15.26 -8.91
CA ASP A 242 -6.22 14.79 -7.54
C ASP A 242 -4.93 13.98 -7.37
N GLU A 243 -4.35 14.08 -6.17
CA GLU A 243 -3.12 13.42 -5.77
C GLU A 243 -1.94 13.62 -6.73
N VAL A 244 -1.69 14.88 -7.13
CA VAL A 244 -0.65 15.31 -8.09
C VAL A 244 0.77 14.89 -7.68
N GLY A 245 1.01 14.63 -6.40
CA GLY A 245 2.29 14.11 -5.89
C GLY A 245 2.68 12.73 -6.43
N ASN A 246 1.73 11.96 -6.98
CA ASN A 246 1.99 10.64 -7.55
C ASN A 246 2.36 10.65 -9.05
N LEU A 247 2.52 11.83 -9.66
CA LEU A 247 2.89 11.92 -11.07
C LEU A 247 4.35 11.48 -11.28
N THR A 248 4.61 10.69 -12.31
CA THR A 248 5.98 10.32 -12.71
C THR A 248 6.73 11.53 -13.28
N GLY A 249 8.07 11.49 -13.25
CA GLY A 249 8.91 12.61 -13.71
C GLY A 249 8.66 13.06 -15.15
N ASP A 250 8.31 12.14 -16.06
CA ASP A 250 8.01 12.49 -17.46
C ASP A 250 6.63 13.14 -17.61
N VAL A 251 5.63 12.68 -16.84
CA VAL A 251 4.32 13.35 -16.79
C VAL A 251 4.46 14.75 -16.18
N GLN A 252 5.27 14.91 -15.13
CA GLN A 252 5.55 16.22 -14.53
C GLN A 252 6.15 17.21 -15.55
N LYS A 253 7.10 16.78 -16.39
CA LYS A 253 7.69 17.61 -17.46
C LYS A 253 6.63 18.07 -18.48
N LYS A 254 5.75 17.16 -18.92
CA LYS A 254 4.69 17.50 -19.89
C LYS A 254 3.63 18.41 -19.28
N LEU A 255 3.28 18.19 -18.01
CA LEU A 255 2.34 19.06 -17.29
C LEU A 255 2.91 20.47 -17.11
N LEU A 256 4.21 20.60 -16.83
CA LEU A 256 4.90 21.89 -16.78
C LEU A 256 4.80 22.63 -18.12
N ARG A 257 5.02 21.93 -19.24
CA ARG A 257 4.88 22.52 -20.58
C ARG A 257 3.45 23.00 -20.85
N PHE A 258 2.44 22.22 -20.46
CA PHE A 258 1.05 22.65 -20.53
C PHE A 258 0.77 23.92 -19.71
N LEU A 259 1.31 24.01 -18.48
CA LEU A 259 1.15 25.19 -17.63
C LEU A 259 1.83 26.45 -18.18
N GLN A 260 2.96 26.29 -18.87
CA GLN A 260 3.74 27.41 -19.41
C GLN A 260 3.26 27.86 -20.79
N GLU A 261 3.05 26.92 -21.72
CA GLU A 261 2.82 27.18 -23.13
C GLU A 261 1.33 27.08 -23.52
N LYS A 262 0.49 26.50 -22.64
CA LYS A 262 -0.90 26.13 -22.94
C LYS A 262 -1.00 25.23 -24.17
N THR A 263 -0.02 24.35 -24.33
CA THR A 263 0.03 23.37 -25.42
C THR A 263 0.32 21.98 -24.91
N ILE A 264 -0.20 20.97 -25.61
CA ILE A 264 0.11 19.56 -25.37
C ILE A 264 0.52 18.84 -26.65
N GLU A 265 1.18 17.70 -26.48
CA GLU A 265 1.45 16.73 -27.54
C GLU A 265 0.93 15.36 -27.07
N ARG A 266 0.17 14.67 -27.93
CA ARG A 266 -0.29 13.31 -27.65
C ARG A 266 0.87 12.34 -27.64
N ILE A 267 0.76 11.23 -26.90
CA ILE A 267 1.77 10.16 -26.93
C ILE A 267 1.87 9.61 -28.35
N GLY A 268 3.10 9.53 -28.88
CA GLY A 268 3.37 9.08 -30.25
C GLY A 268 3.02 10.10 -31.34
N GLY A 269 2.44 11.26 -30.98
CA GLY A 269 2.13 12.35 -31.90
C GLY A 269 3.24 13.41 -31.92
N LYS A 270 3.34 14.13 -33.04
CA LYS A 270 4.21 15.33 -33.18
C LYS A 270 3.39 16.63 -33.31
N GLU A 271 2.07 16.51 -33.32
CA GLU A 271 1.17 17.65 -33.46
C GLU A 271 0.99 18.33 -32.10
N THR A 272 1.44 19.58 -32.00
CA THR A 272 1.25 20.43 -30.82
C THR A 272 -0.13 21.08 -30.90
N THR A 273 -0.99 20.85 -29.90
CA THR A 273 -2.34 21.42 -29.81
C THR A 273 -2.39 22.47 -28.70
N LYS A 274 -2.87 23.68 -29.00
CA LYS A 274 -3.10 24.74 -28.00
C LYS A 274 -4.44 24.51 -27.31
N ILE A 275 -4.43 24.54 -25.98
CA ILE A 275 -5.57 24.22 -25.12
C ILE A 275 -5.72 25.27 -24.03
N ASP A 276 -6.90 25.88 -23.94
CA ASP A 276 -7.26 26.77 -22.84
C ASP A 276 -8.07 26.02 -21.76
N ALA A 277 -7.36 25.39 -20.82
CA ALA A 277 -7.97 24.83 -19.61
C ALA A 277 -7.39 25.46 -18.34
N ARG A 278 -8.28 25.75 -17.39
CA ARG A 278 -7.93 26.15 -16.01
C ARG A 278 -7.49 24.91 -15.23
N LEU A 279 -6.45 25.04 -14.40
CA LEU A 279 -5.96 23.93 -13.57
C LEU A 279 -6.31 24.13 -12.09
N ILE A 280 -6.86 23.09 -11.46
CA ILE A 280 -6.94 22.92 -10.02
C ILE A 280 -6.22 21.61 -9.69
N THR A 281 -5.33 21.61 -8.71
CA THR A 281 -4.63 20.41 -8.26
C THR A 281 -4.89 20.13 -6.80
N ALA A 282 -4.72 18.89 -6.38
CA ALA A 282 -4.80 18.48 -4.99
C ALA A 282 -3.65 17.54 -4.62
N SER A 283 -3.22 17.60 -3.37
CA SER A 283 -2.20 16.71 -2.79
C SER A 283 -2.53 16.38 -1.35
N ASN A 284 -2.37 15.12 -0.96
CA ASN A 284 -2.37 14.68 0.43
C ASN A 284 -0.96 14.62 1.06
N ILE A 285 0.10 14.68 0.25
CA ILE A 285 1.49 14.73 0.70
C ILE A 285 2.06 16.14 0.66
N ASP A 286 3.13 16.35 1.43
CA ASP A 286 3.94 17.56 1.38
C ASP A 286 4.80 17.58 0.11
N LEU A 287 4.40 18.40 -0.86
CA LEU A 287 5.11 18.54 -2.13
C LEU A 287 6.49 19.20 -1.98
N GLU A 288 6.72 20.03 -0.94
CA GLU A 288 8.04 20.64 -0.70
C GLU A 288 9.04 19.58 -0.23
N ASN A 289 8.60 18.65 0.63
CA ASN A 289 9.44 17.51 1.01
C ASN A 289 9.65 16.54 -0.16
N ALA A 290 8.63 16.32 -1.01
CA ALA A 290 8.80 15.52 -2.22
C ALA A 290 9.83 16.11 -3.21
N VAL A 291 10.00 17.44 -3.24
CA VAL A 291 11.08 18.09 -3.99
C VAL A 291 12.45 17.79 -3.35
N LYS A 292 12.58 17.91 -2.02
CA LYS A 292 13.83 17.60 -1.31
C LYS A 292 14.28 16.14 -1.52
N GLU A 293 13.32 15.23 -1.66
CA GLU A 293 13.55 13.80 -1.96
C GLU A 293 13.78 13.50 -3.45
N ASN A 294 13.86 14.50 -4.34
CA ASN A 294 13.96 14.33 -5.80
C ASN A 294 12.79 13.54 -6.45
N LYS A 295 11.63 13.44 -5.79
CA LYS A 295 10.42 12.78 -6.31
C LYS A 295 9.50 13.73 -7.07
N PHE A 296 9.60 15.02 -6.79
CA PHE A 296 8.80 16.05 -7.46
C PHE A 296 9.70 17.16 -7.97
N ARG A 297 9.39 17.71 -9.15
CA ARG A 297 10.20 18.78 -9.75
C ARG A 297 9.89 20.12 -9.10
N GLU A 298 10.95 20.83 -8.71
CA GLU A 298 10.86 22.14 -8.10
C GLU A 298 10.17 23.18 -9.03
N ASP A 299 10.50 23.17 -10.32
CA ASP A 299 9.94 24.08 -11.32
C ASP A 299 8.43 23.90 -11.52
N LEU A 300 7.93 22.67 -11.46
CA LEU A 300 6.51 22.36 -11.48
C LEU A 300 5.83 22.80 -10.18
N LEU A 301 6.45 22.56 -9.02
CA LEU A 301 5.88 23.00 -7.74
C LEU A 301 5.65 24.51 -7.74
N TYR A 302 6.61 25.32 -8.19
CA TYR A 302 6.43 26.78 -8.29
C TYR A 302 5.26 27.19 -9.20
N ARG A 303 4.97 26.42 -10.26
CA ARG A 303 3.85 26.70 -11.18
C ARG A 303 2.49 26.20 -10.67
N LEU A 304 2.47 25.22 -9.77
CA LEU A 304 1.26 24.73 -9.11
C LEU A 304 0.92 25.55 -7.86
N ASN A 305 1.93 25.92 -7.07
CA ASN A 305 1.81 26.64 -5.80
C ASN A 305 1.62 28.17 -5.99
N VAL A 306 0.75 28.56 -6.93
CA VAL A 306 0.44 29.98 -7.19
C VAL A 306 -0.61 30.48 -6.20
N PHE A 307 -1.62 29.67 -5.90
CA PHE A 307 -2.63 29.96 -4.89
C PHE A 307 -2.98 28.69 -4.11
N THR A 308 -2.45 28.57 -2.90
CA THR A 308 -2.62 27.36 -2.08
C THR A 308 -3.72 27.53 -1.05
N ILE A 309 -4.61 26.53 -0.99
CA ILE A 309 -5.70 26.46 -0.03
C ILE A 309 -5.50 25.20 0.81
N ILE A 310 -5.22 25.39 2.09
CA ILE A 310 -5.09 24.31 3.06
C ILE A 310 -6.49 23.99 3.62
N ILE A 311 -6.87 22.72 3.56
CA ILE A 311 -8.14 22.20 4.08
C ILE A 311 -7.83 21.52 5.42
N PRO A 312 -8.37 22.04 6.54
CA PRO A 312 -8.09 21.50 7.86
C PRO A 312 -8.66 20.08 8.02
N PRO A 313 -7.94 19.16 8.69
CA PRO A 313 -8.45 17.83 9.01
C PRO A 313 -9.64 17.92 9.98
N LEU A 314 -10.49 16.88 10.00
CA LEU A 314 -11.74 16.85 10.76
C LEU A 314 -11.53 17.07 12.28
N ARG A 315 -10.41 16.58 12.82
CA ARG A 315 -9.99 16.80 14.22
C ARG A 315 -9.74 18.27 14.58
N GLU A 316 -9.36 19.12 13.62
CA GLU A 316 -9.13 20.56 13.83
C GLU A 316 -10.41 21.40 13.64
N ARG A 317 -11.50 20.76 13.24
CA ARG A 317 -12.81 21.39 12.99
C ARG A 317 -13.93 20.65 13.74
N GLY A 318 -13.71 20.37 15.02
CA GLY A 318 -14.62 19.57 15.85
C GLY A 318 -16.10 20.00 15.82
N GLU A 319 -16.38 21.30 15.68
CA GLU A 319 -17.76 21.82 15.51
C GLU A 319 -18.48 21.25 14.27
N ASP A 320 -17.73 20.85 13.25
CA ASP A 320 -18.28 20.29 12.01
C ASP A 320 -18.68 18.82 12.18
N ILE A 321 -18.12 18.09 13.14
CA ILE A 321 -18.35 16.65 13.30
C ILE A 321 -19.85 16.38 13.51
N LEU A 322 -20.49 17.05 14.48
CA LEU A 322 -21.91 16.85 14.77
C LEU A 322 -22.82 17.38 13.66
N MET A 323 -22.42 18.45 12.98
CA MET A 323 -23.20 19.02 11.87
C MET A 323 -23.18 18.11 10.65
N LEU A 324 -22.00 17.62 10.27
CA LEU A 324 -21.80 16.61 9.24
C LEU A 324 -22.53 15.32 9.62
N SER A 325 -22.51 14.94 10.90
CA SER A 325 -23.19 13.73 11.36
C SER A 325 -24.69 13.81 11.19
N SER A 326 -25.27 14.97 11.53
CA SER A 326 -26.69 15.24 11.33
C SER A 326 -27.07 15.26 9.85
N TYR A 327 -26.23 15.88 9.02
CA TYR A 327 -26.42 15.93 7.57
C TYR A 327 -26.42 14.53 6.94
N PHE A 328 -25.37 13.73 7.19
CA PHE A 328 -25.27 12.38 6.65
C PHE A 328 -26.38 11.47 7.17
N SER A 329 -26.73 11.57 8.46
CA SER A 329 -27.83 10.79 9.03
C SER A 329 -29.16 11.09 8.33
N GLY A 330 -29.44 12.36 8.06
CA GLY A 330 -30.61 12.78 7.28
C GLY A 330 -30.57 12.29 5.83
N LYS A 331 -29.42 12.43 5.15
CA LYS A 331 -29.23 11.99 3.76
C LYS A 331 -29.46 10.48 3.62
N PHE A 332 -28.83 9.67 4.47
CA PHE A 332 -28.95 8.21 4.41
C PHE A 332 -30.33 7.72 4.80
N ALA A 333 -30.98 8.34 5.78
CA ALA A 333 -32.36 8.01 6.13
C ALA A 333 -33.31 8.27 4.96
N LYS A 334 -33.16 9.39 4.24
CA LYS A 334 -33.93 9.70 3.02
C LYS A 334 -33.70 8.64 1.93
N ASN A 335 -32.45 8.27 1.68
CA ASN A 335 -32.11 7.22 0.70
C ASN A 335 -32.71 5.85 1.07
N GLN A 336 -32.80 5.54 2.36
CA GLN A 336 -33.41 4.32 2.88
C GLN A 336 -34.93 4.43 3.11
N ARG A 337 -35.56 5.56 2.75
CA ARG A 337 -37.00 5.86 3.00
C ARG A 337 -37.42 5.70 4.47
N LYS A 338 -36.53 6.05 5.41
CA LYS A 338 -36.75 6.05 6.86
C LYS A 338 -36.80 7.47 7.41
N LYS A 339 -37.35 7.63 8.61
CA LYS A 339 -37.21 8.86 9.39
C LYS A 339 -35.75 9.01 9.81
N ALA A 340 -35.21 10.24 9.78
CA ALA A 340 -33.84 10.50 10.21
C ALA A 340 -33.70 10.16 11.70
N PRO A 341 -32.78 9.24 12.06
CA PRO A 341 -32.57 8.89 13.46
C PRO A 341 -31.92 10.06 14.20
N LYS A 342 -32.29 10.26 15.46
CA LYS A 342 -31.57 11.19 16.33
C LYS A 342 -30.18 10.62 16.67
N ILE A 343 -29.22 11.47 17.00
CA ILE A 343 -27.94 11.01 17.54
C ILE A 343 -28.03 11.14 19.05
N SER A 344 -27.89 10.03 19.78
CA SER A 344 -27.87 10.04 21.24
C SER A 344 -26.66 10.79 21.78
N GLU A 345 -26.73 11.30 23.01
CA GLU A 345 -25.60 11.98 23.66
C GLU A 345 -24.34 11.10 23.72
N GLY A 346 -24.50 9.81 24.07
CA GLY A 346 -23.37 8.88 24.10
C GLY A 346 -22.75 8.63 22.71
N ALA A 347 -23.55 8.62 21.65
CA ALA A 347 -23.04 8.48 20.29
C ALA A 347 -22.34 9.77 19.83
N ALA A 348 -22.89 10.95 20.17
CA ALA A 348 -22.27 12.24 19.91
C ALA A 348 -20.90 12.36 20.58
N ASP A 349 -20.78 11.94 21.84
CA ASP A 349 -19.51 11.92 22.57
C ASP A 349 -18.46 11.05 21.90
N ARG A 350 -18.84 9.86 21.41
CA ARG A 350 -17.93 8.98 20.65
C ARG A 350 -17.48 9.61 19.35
N LEU A 351 -18.42 10.19 18.60
CA LEU A 351 -18.11 10.85 17.34
C LEU A 351 -17.16 12.03 17.54
N MET A 352 -17.31 12.78 18.63
CA MET A 352 -16.46 13.94 18.96
C MET A 352 -15.06 13.56 19.46
N LYS A 353 -14.91 12.44 20.18
CA LYS A 353 -13.62 11.99 20.74
C LYS A 353 -12.71 11.31 19.73
N TYR A 354 -13.27 10.76 18.66
CA TYR A 354 -12.49 10.08 17.64
C TYR A 354 -11.69 11.07 16.78
N LEU A 355 -10.47 10.69 16.39
CA LEU A 355 -9.56 11.57 15.64
C LEU A 355 -9.87 11.66 14.14
N TRP A 356 -10.71 10.76 13.62
CA TRP A 356 -11.10 10.68 12.22
C TRP A 356 -9.90 10.70 11.25
N PRO A 357 -8.99 9.70 11.30
CA PRO A 357 -7.87 9.62 10.37
C PRO A 357 -8.30 9.56 8.89
N GLY A 358 -9.46 8.98 8.57
CA GLY A 358 -10.07 9.02 7.25
C GLY A 358 -10.99 10.23 7.02
N ASN A 359 -10.97 11.20 7.93
CA ASN A 359 -11.68 12.48 7.87
C ASN A 359 -13.20 12.31 7.56
N VAL A 360 -13.75 13.14 6.67
CA VAL A 360 -15.18 13.15 6.34
C VAL A 360 -15.59 11.87 5.61
N ARG A 361 -14.68 11.25 4.84
CA ARG A 361 -14.94 10.00 4.13
C ARG A 361 -15.21 8.85 5.11
N GLU A 362 -14.42 8.77 6.17
CA GLU A 362 -14.64 7.79 7.25
C GLU A 362 -15.91 8.08 8.04
N LEU A 363 -16.15 9.35 8.44
CA LEU A 363 -17.36 9.76 9.13
C LEU A 363 -18.63 9.38 8.34
N ARG A 364 -18.62 9.64 7.04
CA ARG A 364 -19.70 9.27 6.12
C ARG A 364 -19.97 7.76 6.16
N ASN A 365 -18.94 6.93 6.03
CA ASN A 365 -19.08 5.47 6.01
C ASN A 365 -19.58 4.91 7.35
N VAL A 366 -19.09 5.45 8.46
CA VAL A 366 -19.53 5.08 9.82
C VAL A 366 -21.01 5.38 10.00
N LEU A 367 -21.47 6.56 9.58
CA LEU A 367 -22.86 6.98 9.75
C LEU A 367 -23.82 6.26 8.80
N GLU A 368 -23.40 5.93 7.58
CA GLU A 368 -24.21 5.12 6.66
C GLU A 368 -24.59 3.78 7.29
N ARG A 369 -23.59 3.12 7.90
CA ARG A 369 -23.79 1.88 8.65
C ARG A 369 -24.64 2.11 9.90
N ALA A 370 -24.37 3.17 10.66
CA ALA A 370 -25.11 3.46 11.90
C ALA A 370 -26.60 3.71 11.64
N VAL A 371 -26.94 4.45 10.58
CA VAL A 371 -28.34 4.69 10.16
C VAL A 371 -29.02 3.39 9.76
N LEU A 372 -28.31 2.50 9.07
CA LEU A 372 -28.85 1.19 8.67
C LEU A 372 -29.23 0.34 9.89
N LEU A 373 -28.39 0.34 10.94
CA LEU A 373 -28.57 -0.42 12.17
C LEU A 373 -29.58 0.23 13.13
N SER A 374 -29.71 1.56 13.11
CA SER A 374 -30.60 2.30 13.99
C SER A 374 -32.07 2.23 13.57
N THR A 375 -32.97 2.38 14.54
CA THR A 375 -34.43 2.51 14.32
C THR A 375 -34.87 3.97 14.42
N GLU A 376 -34.86 4.54 15.62
CA GLU A 376 -35.23 5.94 15.89
C GLU A 376 -34.04 6.81 16.33
N GLU A 377 -33.01 6.17 16.88
CA GLU A 377 -31.84 6.84 17.45
C GLU A 377 -30.56 6.04 17.18
N ILE A 378 -29.48 6.75 16.84
CA ILE A 378 -28.12 6.24 16.75
C ILE A 378 -27.56 6.20 18.18
N LEU A 379 -27.45 4.99 18.71
CA LEU A 379 -26.86 4.67 20.00
C LEU A 379 -25.36 4.38 19.86
N PRO A 380 -24.57 4.46 20.95
CA PRO A 380 -23.14 4.12 20.93
C PRO A 380 -22.84 2.74 20.32
N GLU A 381 -23.73 1.77 20.52
CA GLU A 381 -23.60 0.39 20.02
C GLU A 381 -23.81 0.25 18.50
N HIS A 382 -24.45 1.23 17.84
CA HIS A 382 -24.58 1.27 16.38
C HIS A 382 -23.29 1.77 15.70
N LEU A 383 -22.39 2.36 16.48
CA LEU A 383 -21.08 2.82 16.03
C LEU A 383 -20.04 1.68 16.18
N PRO A 384 -19.09 1.52 15.24
CA PRO A 384 -17.99 0.57 15.36
C PRO A 384 -17.30 0.58 16.73
N GLN A 385 -17.08 -0.62 17.29
CA GLN A 385 -16.20 -0.79 18.45
C GLN A 385 -14.79 -0.35 18.03
N GLY A 386 -14.23 0.67 18.70
CA GLY A 386 -12.97 1.34 18.31
C GLY A 386 -13.09 2.85 18.06
N LEU A 387 -14.32 3.40 18.00
CA LEU A 387 -14.55 4.86 18.01
C LEU A 387 -14.31 5.51 19.39
N ASP A 388 -14.05 4.72 20.42
CA ASP A 388 -13.70 5.15 21.77
C ASP A 388 -12.23 5.58 21.87
N GLY A 389 -11.75 6.49 21.01
CA GLY A 389 -10.39 7.07 21.09
C GLY A 389 -9.22 6.07 21.10
N ALA A 390 -9.47 4.77 20.87
CA ALA A 390 -8.51 3.68 20.94
C ALA A 390 -8.86 2.60 19.90
N ALA A 391 -8.10 2.61 18.79
CA ALA A 391 -7.83 1.59 17.76
C ALA A 391 -8.84 0.46 17.42
N ASN A 392 -9.20 0.41 16.11
CA ASN A 392 -9.43 -0.71 15.15
C ASN A 392 -10.39 -1.89 15.53
N GLY A 393 -11.33 -2.41 14.73
CA GLY A 393 -11.65 -2.32 13.29
C GLY A 393 -11.84 -3.73 12.66
N ASN A 394 -13.10 -4.17 12.47
CA ASN A 394 -13.66 -5.20 11.52
C ASN A 394 -14.36 -6.45 12.11
N ILE A 395 -15.64 -6.66 11.77
CA ILE A 395 -16.26 -7.97 11.42
C ILE A 395 -17.50 -7.74 10.51
N MET A 396 -17.58 -8.49 9.40
CA MET A 396 -18.82 -9.07 8.86
C MET A 396 -18.50 -10.46 8.29
N GLU A 397 -19.10 -11.51 8.86
CA GLU A 397 -19.10 -12.88 8.33
C GLU A 397 -20.55 -13.31 8.04
N ASN A 398 -20.80 -13.91 6.86
CA ASN A 398 -22.10 -14.38 6.39
C ASN A 398 -22.11 -15.92 6.27
N GLY A 399 -23.25 -16.58 6.59
CA GLY A 399 -23.63 -17.85 5.93
C GLY A 399 -24.04 -19.09 6.77
N MET A 400 -24.88 -19.00 7.81
CA MET A 400 -25.38 -20.19 8.54
C MET A 400 -26.90 -20.42 8.40
N GLY A 401 -27.33 -21.69 8.33
CA GLY A 401 -28.74 -22.10 8.19
C GLY A 401 -29.53 -22.22 9.50
N LEU A 402 -30.87 -22.16 9.45
CA LEU A 402 -31.77 -22.06 10.62
C LEU A 402 -31.62 -23.19 11.65
N LEU A 403 -31.29 -24.41 11.22
CA LEU A 403 -31.10 -25.57 12.11
C LEU A 403 -29.77 -25.50 12.88
N GLU A 404 -28.74 -24.92 12.27
CA GLU A 404 -27.46 -24.63 12.92
C GLU A 404 -27.56 -23.43 13.85
N VAL A 405 -28.36 -22.42 13.48
CA VAL A 405 -28.70 -21.29 14.35
C VAL A 405 -29.40 -21.78 15.62
N GLY A 406 -30.36 -22.71 15.50
CA GLY A 406 -31.04 -23.30 16.66
C GLY A 406 -30.11 -24.10 17.59
N LYS A 407 -29.20 -24.91 17.03
CA LYS A 407 -28.23 -25.67 17.81
C LYS A 407 -27.18 -24.77 18.48
N LYS A 408 -26.71 -23.73 17.79
CA LYS A 408 -25.80 -22.73 18.37
C LYS A 408 -26.47 -21.94 19.48
N ALA A 409 -27.72 -21.50 19.29
CA ALA A 409 -28.46 -20.75 20.31
C ALA A 409 -28.68 -21.58 21.60
N ALA A 410 -29.02 -22.86 21.45
CA ALA A 410 -29.18 -23.78 22.59
C ALA A 410 -27.85 -24.01 23.33
N ALA A 411 -26.77 -24.28 22.59
CA ALA A 411 -25.44 -24.50 23.18
C ALA A 411 -24.87 -23.22 23.84
N GLU A 412 -25.12 -22.04 23.28
CA GLU A 412 -24.73 -20.76 23.89
C GLU A 412 -25.49 -20.48 25.19
N TYR A 413 -26.79 -20.77 25.23
CA TYR A 413 -27.58 -20.59 26.44
C TYR A 413 -27.15 -21.57 27.55
N GLU A 414 -26.94 -22.85 27.20
CA GLU A 414 -26.41 -23.88 28.10
C GLU A 414 -25.04 -23.47 28.68
N LYS A 415 -24.12 -23.00 27.82
CA LYS A 415 -22.81 -22.49 28.23
C LYS A 415 -22.93 -21.29 29.19
N LYS A 416 -23.77 -20.30 28.87
CA LYS A 416 -23.99 -19.12 29.74
C LYS A 416 -24.54 -19.50 31.11
N TYR A 417 -25.47 -20.46 31.16
CA TYR A 417 -26.07 -20.91 32.41
C TYR A 417 -25.08 -21.69 33.29
N ILE A 418 -24.27 -22.58 32.69
CA ILE A 418 -23.19 -23.29 33.39
C ILE A 418 -22.15 -22.31 33.98
N ILE A 419 -21.75 -21.28 33.23
CA ILE A 419 -20.85 -20.23 33.73
C ILE A 419 -21.46 -19.48 34.91
N LYS A 420 -22.75 -19.11 34.84
CA LYS A 420 -23.44 -18.40 35.92
C LYS A 420 -23.41 -19.20 37.22
N VAL A 421 -23.77 -20.48 37.17
CA VAL A 421 -23.77 -21.35 38.37
C VAL A 421 -22.36 -21.59 38.90
N LEU A 422 -21.35 -21.74 38.03
CA LEU A 422 -19.95 -21.86 38.44
C LEU A 422 -19.43 -20.59 39.13
N LYS A 423 -19.90 -19.39 38.74
CA LYS A 423 -19.59 -18.12 39.42
C LYS A 423 -20.23 -18.08 40.82
N GLU A 424 -21.51 -18.43 40.93
CA GLU A 424 -22.24 -18.45 42.20
C GLU A 424 -21.65 -19.44 43.21
N THR A 425 -21.00 -20.51 42.75
CA THR A 425 -20.32 -21.50 43.61
C THR A 425 -18.83 -21.26 43.80
N GLY A 426 -18.27 -20.16 43.28
CA GLY A 426 -16.85 -19.83 43.39
C GLY A 426 -15.93 -20.87 42.74
N GLY A 427 -16.36 -21.48 41.63
CA GLY A 427 -15.60 -22.50 40.90
C GLY A 427 -15.69 -23.91 41.49
N ASN A 428 -16.48 -24.13 42.55
CA ASN A 428 -16.66 -25.47 43.11
C ASN A 428 -17.58 -26.32 42.21
N LYS A 429 -16.96 -27.17 41.39
CA LYS A 429 -17.61 -28.03 40.38
C LYS A 429 -18.60 -29.03 40.98
N THR A 430 -18.34 -29.55 42.18
CA THR A 430 -19.24 -30.49 42.87
C THR A 430 -20.51 -29.81 43.37
N LYS A 431 -20.40 -28.57 43.88
CA LYS A 431 -21.57 -27.75 44.25
C LYS A 431 -22.34 -27.30 43.01
N ALA A 432 -21.64 -26.91 41.94
CA ALA A 432 -22.28 -26.48 40.69
C ALA A 432 -23.09 -27.60 40.02
N ALA A 433 -22.56 -28.84 40.00
CA ALA A 433 -23.27 -30.01 39.47
C ALA A 433 -24.61 -30.26 40.21
N LYS A 434 -24.61 -30.09 41.55
CA LYS A 434 -25.83 -30.22 42.37
C LYS A 434 -26.87 -29.15 42.04
N ILE A 435 -26.46 -27.90 41.86
CA ILE A 435 -27.36 -26.78 41.51
C ILE A 435 -27.91 -26.95 40.08
N LEU A 436 -27.07 -27.40 39.15
CA LEU A 436 -27.44 -27.69 37.76
C LEU A 436 -28.26 -28.99 37.61
N LYS A 437 -28.42 -29.77 38.68
CA LYS A 437 -29.11 -31.07 38.70
C LYS A 437 -28.58 -32.08 37.66
N ILE A 438 -27.28 -32.06 37.43
CA ILE A 438 -26.57 -33.00 36.58
C ILE A 438 -25.48 -33.70 37.36
N ASP A 439 -25.03 -34.85 36.88
CA ASP A 439 -23.89 -35.52 37.51
C ASP A 439 -22.58 -34.77 37.26
N TYR A 440 -21.60 -34.99 38.14
CA TYR A 440 -20.30 -34.31 38.07
C TYR A 440 -19.56 -34.60 36.76
N LYS A 441 -19.66 -35.82 36.23
CA LYS A 441 -18.97 -36.25 35.02
C LYS A 441 -19.58 -35.56 33.78
N THR A 442 -20.89 -35.37 33.77
CA THR A 442 -21.62 -34.63 32.74
C THR A 442 -21.27 -33.15 32.79
N LEU A 443 -21.24 -32.52 33.98
CA LEU A 443 -20.75 -31.15 34.11
C LEU A 443 -19.29 -31.02 33.66
N PHE A 444 -18.43 -31.96 34.04
CA PHE A 444 -17.03 -31.96 33.67
C PHE A 444 -16.83 -32.09 32.15
N ASN A 445 -17.59 -32.99 31.52
CA ASN A 445 -17.58 -33.16 30.07
C ASN A 445 -18.11 -31.91 29.37
N LYS A 446 -19.18 -31.29 29.86
CA LYS A 446 -19.72 -30.02 29.32
C LYS A 446 -18.75 -28.85 29.48
N ILE A 447 -18.04 -28.76 30.61
CA ILE A 447 -16.96 -27.77 30.83
C ILE A 447 -15.82 -27.98 29.83
N LYS A 448 -15.46 -29.23 29.52
CA LYS A 448 -14.44 -29.58 28.53
C LYS A 448 -14.93 -29.28 27.10
N GLU A 449 -16.14 -29.70 26.77
CA GLU A 449 -16.83 -29.49 25.48
C GLU A 449 -16.96 -28.00 25.14
N TYR A 450 -17.24 -27.15 26.14
CA TYR A 450 -17.38 -25.70 25.94
C TYR A 450 -16.10 -24.89 26.19
N GLY A 451 -14.97 -25.55 26.46
CA GLY A 451 -13.67 -24.90 26.68
C GLY A 451 -13.60 -24.03 27.95
N LEU A 452 -14.38 -24.35 28.99
CA LEU A 452 -14.50 -23.54 30.22
C LEU A 452 -13.41 -23.81 31.26
N ASN A 453 -12.46 -24.71 31.00
CA ASN A 453 -11.38 -25.03 31.93
C ASN A 453 -10.44 -23.84 32.19
N LEU A 454 -10.25 -22.95 31.22
CA LEU A 454 -9.37 -21.78 31.35
C LEU A 454 -10.05 -20.58 32.04
N LEU A 455 -11.39 -20.48 31.98
CA LEU A 455 -12.14 -19.40 32.64
C LEU A 455 -11.96 -19.44 34.17
N LEU A 456 -11.73 -20.63 34.74
CA LEU A 456 -11.45 -20.82 36.17
C LEU A 456 -10.11 -20.21 36.61
N CYS A 457 -9.11 -20.11 35.73
CA CYS A 457 -7.82 -19.47 36.03
C CYS A 457 -7.90 -17.94 35.97
N LEU A 458 -8.70 -17.40 35.05
CA LEU A 458 -8.91 -15.95 34.87
C LEU A 458 -9.57 -15.27 36.08
N PHE A 459 -10.32 -16.01 36.92
CA PHE A 459 -10.97 -15.44 38.12
C PHE A 459 -10.07 -15.39 39.35
N LEU A 460 -8.94 -16.11 39.35
CA LEU A 460 -8.01 -16.12 40.48
C LEU A 460 -6.96 -15.00 40.39
N PHE A 461 -6.77 -14.38 39.21
CA PHE A 461 -5.78 -13.32 39.00
C PHE A 461 -6.31 -12.25 38.01
N PRO A 462 -6.97 -11.19 38.50
CA PRO A 462 -7.43 -10.10 37.64
C PRO A 462 -6.25 -9.18 37.30
N GLY A 463 -5.64 -9.38 36.12
CA GLY A 463 -4.54 -8.53 35.64
C GLY A 463 -3.84 -8.98 34.35
N LEU A 464 -4.12 -10.18 33.82
CA LEU A 464 -3.54 -10.66 32.56
C LEU A 464 -4.59 -10.67 31.45
N VAL A 465 -4.48 -9.76 30.48
CA VAL A 465 -4.97 -10.02 29.11
C VAL A 465 -4.00 -9.39 28.12
N SER A 466 -3.19 -10.23 27.49
CA SER A 466 -2.66 -10.00 26.14
C SER A 466 -3.47 -10.84 25.15
N SER A 467 -3.56 -10.35 23.92
CA SER A 467 -4.47 -10.75 22.84
C SER A 467 -4.59 -12.26 22.61
N LYS A 468 -5.84 -12.72 22.43
CA LYS A 468 -6.19 -14.06 21.92
C LYS A 468 -5.67 -14.21 20.48
N VAL A 469 -4.81 -15.20 20.23
CA VAL A 469 -4.39 -15.63 18.89
C VAL A 469 -5.09 -16.96 18.57
N GLU A 470 -5.66 -17.07 17.38
CA GLU A 470 -6.28 -18.32 16.92
C GLU A 470 -5.27 -19.04 16.04
N ALA A 471 -4.86 -20.26 16.44
CA ALA A 471 -4.04 -21.09 15.58
C ALA A 471 -4.87 -21.61 14.40
N ALA A 472 -4.19 -21.94 13.30
CA ALA A 472 -4.77 -22.58 12.13
C ALA A 472 -5.17 -24.05 12.41
N GLY A 473 -6.09 -24.24 13.35
CA GLY A 473 -6.64 -25.52 13.80
C GLY A 473 -7.88 -25.36 14.70
N GLY A 474 -8.35 -24.12 14.93
CA GLY A 474 -9.53 -23.84 15.75
C GLY A 474 -9.27 -23.83 17.27
N GLU A 475 -8.04 -24.13 17.69
CA GLU A 475 -7.62 -23.95 19.07
C GLU A 475 -7.18 -22.51 19.32
N SER A 476 -7.70 -21.93 20.41
CA SER A 476 -7.39 -20.57 20.84
C SER A 476 -6.22 -20.60 21.82
N TYR A 477 -5.08 -20.04 21.41
CA TYR A 477 -3.92 -19.88 22.27
C TYR A 477 -3.90 -18.44 22.78
N TYR A 478 -3.67 -18.28 24.08
CA TYR A 478 -3.38 -16.96 24.62
C TYR A 478 -1.87 -16.79 24.52
N LEU A 479 -1.41 -15.76 23.82
CA LEU A 479 -0.14 -15.15 24.16
C LEU A 479 -0.33 -14.59 25.57
N ALA A 480 -0.18 -15.42 26.59
CA ALA A 480 0.73 -15.01 27.63
C ALA A 480 2.07 -15.12 26.89
N GLY A 481 2.83 -14.08 26.55
CA GLY A 481 2.90 -12.73 27.09
C GLY A 481 4.36 -12.28 26.95
N GLY A 482 4.61 -11.42 25.97
CA GLY A 482 5.69 -10.47 26.10
C GLY A 482 5.25 -9.15 25.51
N PHE A 483 5.58 -8.11 26.25
CA PHE A 483 5.20 -6.75 25.93
C PHE A 483 5.85 -6.38 24.60
N PRO A 484 5.08 -6.01 23.55
CA PRO A 484 5.71 -5.38 22.41
C PRO A 484 6.37 -4.09 22.93
N TYR A 485 7.69 -4.02 22.90
CA TYR A 485 8.37 -2.76 23.15
C TYR A 485 8.22 -1.90 21.91
N GLU A 486 7.49 -0.79 22.02
CA GLU A 486 7.34 0.18 20.95
C GLU A 486 8.63 1.00 20.83
N ALA A 487 9.31 0.86 19.70
CA ALA A 487 10.61 1.47 19.45
C ALA A 487 10.47 2.97 19.11
N GLU A 488 9.76 3.73 19.96
CA GLU A 488 9.50 5.17 19.85
C GLU A 488 9.06 5.63 18.44
N GLY A 489 8.28 4.81 17.73
CA GLY A 489 7.82 5.11 16.38
C GLY A 489 8.85 4.89 15.27
N GLN A 490 10.01 4.30 15.56
CA GLN A 490 11.08 4.00 14.60
C GLN A 490 11.02 2.58 14.07
N PHE A 491 11.22 2.40 12.77
CA PHE A 491 11.29 1.08 12.16
C PHE A 491 12.47 0.28 12.71
N VAL A 492 12.22 -0.95 13.17
CA VAL A 492 13.24 -1.92 13.55
C VAL A 492 13.71 -2.60 12.27
N TYR A 493 14.86 -2.16 11.75
CA TYR A 493 15.42 -2.65 10.49
C TYR A 493 16.34 -3.86 10.67
N SER A 494 16.71 -4.23 11.89
CA SER A 494 17.63 -5.32 12.16
C SER A 494 16.94 -6.57 12.70
N SER A 495 17.56 -7.74 12.53
CA SER A 495 17.17 -8.91 13.33
C SER A 495 17.58 -8.66 14.79
N PRO A 496 16.74 -9.00 15.78
CA PRO A 496 17.13 -8.94 17.18
C PRO A 496 18.11 -10.08 17.50
N VAL A 497 18.91 -9.90 18.53
CA VAL A 497 19.82 -10.93 19.07
C VAL A 497 19.68 -11.02 20.58
N PHE A 498 20.05 -12.17 21.15
CA PHE A 498 20.18 -12.34 22.60
C PHE A 498 21.66 -12.30 23.00
N SER A 499 21.96 -11.63 24.10
CA SER A 499 23.29 -11.61 24.72
C SER A 499 23.17 -11.28 26.20
N ASP A 500 24.09 -11.78 27.03
CA ASP A 500 24.22 -11.46 28.46
C ASP A 500 25.00 -10.13 28.61
N ILE A 501 24.31 -9.01 28.42
CA ILE A 501 24.92 -7.68 28.31
C ILE A 501 25.44 -7.17 29.66
N ASP A 502 24.77 -7.49 30.76
CA ASP A 502 25.16 -7.00 32.07
C ASP A 502 26.01 -8.00 32.90
N GLY A 503 26.17 -9.23 32.39
CA GLY A 503 26.97 -10.29 33.00
C GLY A 503 26.26 -11.02 34.14
N ASP A 504 24.96 -10.80 34.33
CA ASP A 504 24.17 -11.51 35.33
C ASP A 504 23.79 -12.92 34.87
N GLY A 505 24.13 -13.29 33.63
CA GLY A 505 23.89 -14.56 32.96
C GLY A 505 22.43 -14.83 32.62
N GLU A 506 21.62 -13.79 32.55
CA GLU A 506 20.32 -13.78 31.91
C GLU A 506 20.45 -13.24 30.47
N PRO A 507 19.56 -13.64 29.56
CA PRO A 507 19.62 -13.15 28.19
C PRO A 507 18.84 -11.83 28.03
N GLU A 508 19.53 -10.77 27.59
CA GLU A 508 18.91 -9.52 27.14
C GLU A 508 18.65 -9.55 25.63
N VAL A 509 17.58 -8.86 25.21
CA VAL A 509 17.29 -8.62 23.80
C VAL A 509 18.00 -7.37 23.35
N VAL A 510 18.85 -7.49 22.33
CA VAL A 510 19.46 -6.35 21.62
C VAL A 510 18.82 -6.18 20.26
N ALA A 511 18.35 -4.97 19.96
CA ALA A 511 17.73 -4.64 18.67
C ALA A 511 18.11 -3.22 18.23
N ALA A 512 18.16 -2.98 16.92
CA ALA A 512 18.51 -1.69 16.36
C ALA A 512 17.43 -1.15 15.42
N THR A 513 17.27 0.16 15.45
CA THR A 513 16.38 0.94 14.59
C THR A 513 17.19 1.90 13.73
N THR A 514 16.52 2.74 12.95
CA THR A 514 17.17 3.77 12.13
C THR A 514 18.00 4.79 12.90
N SER A 515 17.84 4.95 14.22
CA SER A 515 18.64 5.95 14.95
C SER A 515 18.95 5.59 16.41
N LYS A 516 18.54 4.39 16.85
CA LYS A 516 18.65 3.96 18.24
C LYS A 516 18.91 2.47 18.35
N ILE A 517 19.65 2.08 19.38
CA ILE A 517 19.80 0.69 19.83
C ILE A 517 19.07 0.52 21.14
N TYR A 518 18.36 -0.60 21.27
CA TYR A 518 17.56 -0.97 22.42
C TYR A 518 18.16 -2.23 23.03
N VAL A 519 18.27 -2.22 24.36
CA VAL A 519 18.59 -3.41 25.16
C VAL A 519 17.47 -3.60 26.17
N LEU A 520 16.74 -4.71 26.04
CA LEU A 520 15.60 -5.05 26.87
C LEU A 520 15.93 -6.25 27.75
N ASP A 521 15.55 -6.18 29.03
CA ASP A 521 15.62 -7.32 29.93
C ASP A 521 14.63 -8.43 29.51
N LYS A 522 14.74 -9.59 30.17
CA LYS A 522 13.82 -10.74 29.98
C LYS A 522 12.34 -10.47 30.25
N LYS A 523 11.97 -9.29 30.77
CA LYS A 523 10.59 -8.83 30.96
C LYS A 523 10.14 -7.84 29.87
N GLY A 524 10.99 -7.57 28.88
CA GLY A 524 10.74 -6.59 27.83
C GLY A 524 10.91 -5.15 28.29
N LYS A 525 11.58 -4.89 29.42
CA LYS A 525 11.84 -3.55 29.95
C LYS A 525 13.23 -3.09 29.52
N LEU A 526 13.31 -1.83 29.10
CA LEU A 526 14.56 -1.18 28.74
C LEU A 526 15.55 -1.12 29.91
N LEU A 527 16.80 -1.51 29.64
CA LEU A 527 17.90 -1.38 30.60
C LEU A 527 18.32 0.09 30.82
N PRO A 528 18.83 0.44 32.00
CA PRO A 528 19.39 1.77 32.25
C PRO A 528 20.51 2.11 31.24
N GLY A 529 20.51 3.33 30.73
CA GLY A 529 21.48 3.77 29.70
C GLY A 529 21.00 3.57 28.25
N TRP A 530 19.89 2.84 28.06
CA TRP A 530 19.27 2.58 26.77
C TRP A 530 17.96 3.40 26.62
N PRO A 531 17.54 3.75 25.38
CA PRO A 531 18.17 3.40 24.12
C PRO A 531 19.36 4.32 23.81
N ALA A 532 20.45 3.73 23.32
CA ALA A 532 21.64 4.49 22.95
C ALA A 532 21.45 5.10 21.54
N PRO A 533 21.78 6.38 21.34
CA PRO A 533 21.64 7.03 20.04
C PRO A 533 22.74 6.58 19.08
N VAL A 534 22.38 6.42 17.82
CA VAL A 534 23.32 6.40 16.69
C VAL A 534 22.96 7.55 15.75
N THR A 535 23.93 8.12 15.04
CA THR A 535 23.64 9.35 14.29
C THR A 535 22.75 9.10 13.08
N GLU A 536 22.67 7.86 12.57
CA GLU A 536 22.10 7.52 11.26
C GLU A 536 21.58 6.07 11.15
N ARG A 537 21.03 5.72 9.97
CA ARG A 537 20.31 4.46 9.71
C ARG A 537 21.17 3.22 9.96
N CYS A 538 20.82 2.42 10.98
CA CYS A 538 21.26 1.03 11.10
C CYS A 538 20.51 0.17 10.08
N GLU A 539 21.24 -0.54 9.24
CA GLU A 539 20.65 -1.45 8.25
C GLU A 539 20.81 -2.93 8.66
N ASN A 540 21.54 -3.22 9.75
CA ASN A 540 22.05 -4.57 10.01
C ASN A 540 21.83 -5.06 11.45
N THR A 541 21.84 -6.39 11.61
CA THR A 541 21.81 -7.10 12.90
C THR A 541 22.96 -6.65 13.80
N PRO A 542 22.71 -6.21 15.04
CA PRO A 542 23.75 -5.95 16.02
C PRO A 542 24.59 -7.19 16.29
N SER A 543 25.88 -7.01 16.49
CA SER A 543 26.78 -8.07 16.94
C SER A 543 27.15 -7.83 18.41
N CYS A 544 27.15 -8.89 19.21
CA CYS A 544 27.46 -8.84 20.64
C CYS A 544 28.62 -9.77 20.93
N SER A 545 29.72 -9.25 21.47
CA SER A 545 30.90 -10.04 21.80
C SER A 545 31.76 -9.30 22.81
N ASP A 546 32.40 -10.04 23.72
CA ASP A 546 33.42 -9.50 24.64
C ASP A 546 34.70 -9.19 23.85
N ILE A 547 34.81 -7.95 23.41
CA ILE A 547 35.94 -7.38 22.66
C ILE A 547 37.10 -7.17 23.61
N ASP A 548 36.87 -6.61 24.79
CA ASP A 548 37.91 -6.20 25.73
C ASP A 548 38.51 -7.35 26.56
N GLY A 549 37.90 -8.53 26.53
CA GLY A 549 38.31 -9.69 27.32
C GLY A 549 38.02 -9.50 28.81
N ASP A 550 37.10 -8.58 29.15
CA ASP A 550 36.72 -8.27 30.54
C ASP A 550 35.54 -9.11 31.03
N GLY A 551 35.05 -10.02 30.19
CA GLY A 551 33.94 -10.92 30.47
C GLY A 551 32.56 -10.32 30.19
N LEU A 552 32.47 -9.10 29.65
CA LEU A 552 31.20 -8.44 29.34
C LEU A 552 31.12 -8.12 27.84
N PRO A 553 30.05 -8.51 27.15
CA PRO A 553 29.93 -8.27 25.73
C PRO A 553 29.62 -6.81 25.41
N GLU A 554 30.33 -6.25 24.43
CA GLU A 554 30.01 -4.97 23.83
C GLU A 554 29.08 -5.14 22.63
N ILE A 555 28.29 -4.11 22.37
CA ILE A 555 27.34 -4.08 21.26
C ILE A 555 27.97 -3.30 20.09
N VAL A 556 28.22 -3.99 18.99
CA VAL A 556 28.76 -3.44 17.75
C VAL A 556 27.64 -3.25 16.74
N VAL A 557 27.51 -2.02 16.24
CA VAL A 557 26.51 -1.65 15.23
C VAL A 557 27.13 -0.80 14.14
N THR A 558 26.71 -1.05 12.91
CA THR A 558 27.12 -0.30 11.73
C THR A 558 25.98 0.57 11.21
N THR A 559 26.29 1.81 10.82
CA THR A 559 25.31 2.79 10.32
C THR A 559 25.79 3.41 9.02
N LYS A 560 24.83 3.77 8.15
CA LYS A 560 25.12 4.40 6.85
C LYS A 560 24.90 5.91 6.93
N THR A 561 26.00 6.60 6.66
CA THR A 561 26.36 8.04 6.68
C THR A 561 25.66 9.03 5.74
N GLY A 562 25.09 8.46 4.68
CA GLY A 562 25.06 9.06 3.35
C GLY A 562 25.64 8.13 2.27
N PRO A 563 25.80 8.60 1.02
CA PRO A 563 26.20 7.76 -0.09
C PRO A 563 27.63 7.21 0.04
N ASP A 564 28.54 7.91 0.71
CA ASP A 564 29.98 7.58 0.73
C ASP A 564 30.57 7.42 2.14
N LEU A 565 29.72 7.25 3.17
CA LEU A 565 30.17 7.27 4.56
C LEU A 565 29.49 6.17 5.39
N MET A 566 30.27 5.52 6.23
CA MET A 566 29.83 4.49 7.18
C MET A 566 30.42 4.82 8.55
N ASN A 567 29.61 4.68 9.60
CA ASN A 567 30.07 4.78 10.99
C ASN A 567 29.88 3.45 11.72
N ILE A 568 30.81 3.16 12.62
CA ILE A 568 30.80 1.97 13.46
C ILE A 568 30.70 2.46 14.90
N TYR A 569 29.72 1.93 15.62
CA TYR A 569 29.49 2.22 17.02
C TYR A 569 29.75 0.98 17.85
N VAL A 570 30.47 1.16 18.95
CA VAL A 570 30.66 0.15 19.98
C VAL A 570 30.15 0.74 21.28
N PHE A 571 29.18 0.07 21.88
CA PHE A 571 28.57 0.48 23.14
C PHE A 571 28.98 -0.48 24.26
N ASP A 572 29.34 0.09 25.41
CA ASP A 572 29.43 -0.67 26.66
C ASP A 572 28.03 -1.02 27.19
N LYS A 573 27.99 -1.79 28.28
CA LYS A 573 26.73 -2.21 28.92
C LYS A 573 25.89 -1.04 29.44
N GLU A 574 26.52 0.09 29.79
CA GLU A 574 25.85 1.31 30.21
C GLU A 574 25.31 2.14 29.03
N GLY A 575 25.43 1.66 27.80
CA GLY A 575 24.99 2.35 26.59
C GLY A 575 25.88 3.55 26.23
N LYS A 576 27.08 3.66 26.81
CA LYS A 576 28.06 4.68 26.42
C LYS A 576 28.91 4.17 25.27
N THR A 577 29.17 5.08 24.35
CA THR A 577 30.04 4.80 23.22
C THR A 577 31.50 4.68 23.69
N LYS A 578 32.11 3.48 23.57
CA LYS A 578 33.53 3.27 23.89
C LYS A 578 34.45 3.98 22.88
N PHE A 579 34.06 4.05 21.60
CA PHE A 579 34.86 4.67 20.53
C PHE A 579 34.05 5.73 19.76
N ASN A 580 34.41 7.02 19.90
CA ASN A 580 33.73 8.15 19.24
C ASN A 580 34.42 8.59 17.92
N THR A 581 35.33 7.80 17.38
CA THR A 581 35.93 8.10 16.08
C THR A 581 35.13 7.36 15.02
N PRO A 582 34.28 8.02 14.22
CA PRO A 582 33.65 7.36 13.09
C PRO A 582 34.77 6.81 12.20
N TRP A 583 34.90 5.49 12.12
CA TRP A 583 35.81 4.86 11.16
C TRP A 583 35.23 5.09 9.77
N LYS A 584 35.64 6.20 9.16
CA LYS A 584 35.12 6.67 7.88
C LYS A 584 35.66 5.80 6.75
N ILE A 585 34.82 4.90 6.27
CA ILE A 585 35.08 4.18 5.02
C ILE A 585 34.58 5.06 3.86
N LYS A 586 35.46 5.40 2.90
CA LYS A 586 35.12 6.17 1.69
C LYS A 586 34.80 5.22 0.52
N GLY A 587 33.57 5.26 -0.03
CA GLY A 587 33.16 4.43 -1.17
C GLY A 587 31.64 4.32 -1.31
N SER A 588 31.09 4.39 -2.53
CA SER A 588 29.70 4.82 -2.78
C SER A 588 28.59 3.76 -2.83
N ALA A 589 27.39 4.21 -2.44
CA ALA A 589 26.03 3.89 -2.92
C ALA A 589 25.21 2.77 -2.24
N ASP A 590 25.61 1.49 -2.18
CA ASP A 590 24.81 0.44 -1.50
C ASP A 590 25.66 -0.45 -0.58
N LEU A 591 25.86 0.03 0.64
CA LEU A 591 26.57 -0.67 1.71
C LEU A 591 25.66 -1.69 2.40
N GLY A 592 25.57 -2.91 1.85
CA GLY A 592 25.26 -4.08 2.68
C GLY A 592 26.45 -4.31 3.60
N THR A 593 26.28 -4.11 4.91
CA THR A 593 27.38 -4.23 5.88
C THR A 593 26.99 -5.18 7.00
N SER A 594 27.93 -5.90 7.58
CA SER A 594 27.64 -6.70 8.77
C SER A 594 28.93 -6.87 9.53
N ALA A 595 28.86 -6.74 10.85
CA ALA A 595 30.00 -6.86 11.73
C ALA A 595 30.05 -8.27 12.33
N ALA A 596 31.20 -8.92 12.22
CA ALA A 596 31.58 -10.06 13.02
C ALA A 596 32.70 -9.63 13.97
N VAL A 597 32.88 -10.36 15.07
CA VAL A 597 33.93 -10.09 16.06
C VAL A 597 34.65 -11.40 16.33
N SER A 598 35.98 -11.42 16.18
CA SER A 598 36.79 -12.62 16.37
C SER A 598 38.22 -12.26 16.74
N ASP A 599 38.90 -13.16 17.45
CA ASP A 599 40.35 -13.11 17.69
C ASP A 599 41.06 -13.71 16.47
N LEU A 600 41.64 -12.84 15.63
CA LEU A 600 42.24 -13.25 14.36
C LEU A 600 43.71 -13.67 14.49
N ASP A 601 44.47 -13.12 15.43
CA ASP A 601 45.90 -13.44 15.62
C ASP A 601 46.18 -14.36 16.81
N GLY A 602 45.14 -14.78 17.54
CA GLY A 602 45.22 -15.70 18.66
C GLY A 602 45.83 -15.06 19.90
N ASP A 603 45.85 -13.73 19.99
CA ASP A 603 46.45 -12.99 21.11
C ASP A 603 45.49 -12.82 22.30
N GLY A 604 44.25 -13.31 22.17
CA GLY A 604 43.18 -13.20 23.14
C GLY A 604 42.37 -11.91 23.04
N GLN A 605 42.72 -10.99 22.14
CA GLN A 605 41.95 -9.80 21.82
C GLN A 605 41.11 -10.05 20.58
N LYS A 606 39.86 -9.55 20.58
CA LYS A 606 39.02 -9.67 19.40
C LYS A 606 39.10 -8.42 18.52
N GLU A 607 39.26 -8.63 17.22
CA GLU A 607 39.10 -7.62 16.18
C GLU A 607 37.64 -7.47 15.74
N ILE A 608 37.33 -6.29 15.21
CA ILE A 608 36.05 -6.00 14.57
C ILE A 608 36.20 -6.19 13.07
N ILE A 609 35.49 -7.17 12.52
CA ILE A 609 35.54 -7.57 11.12
C ILE A 609 34.28 -7.06 10.42
N ILE A 610 34.45 -6.29 9.35
CA ILE A 610 33.35 -5.62 8.66
C ILE A 610 33.47 -5.81 7.16
N ALA A 611 32.47 -6.46 6.58
CA ALA A 611 32.32 -6.46 5.14
C ALA A 611 31.54 -5.23 4.66
N ALA A 612 31.95 -4.65 3.53
CA ALA A 612 31.29 -3.52 2.88
C ALA A 612 31.17 -3.76 1.36
N THR A 613 30.09 -3.30 0.75
CA THR A 613 29.89 -3.42 -0.71
C THR A 613 29.85 -2.04 -1.37
N ILE A 614 30.42 -1.98 -2.57
CA ILE A 614 30.31 -0.95 -3.62
C ILE A 614 31.30 0.22 -3.53
N ILE A 615 32.32 0.14 -4.39
CA ILE A 615 32.89 1.29 -5.08
C ILE A 615 32.73 1.02 -6.59
N PRO A 616 32.09 1.90 -7.38
CA PRO A 616 32.14 1.82 -8.82
C PRO A 616 33.55 2.18 -9.27
N VAL A 617 34.36 1.17 -9.56
CA VAL A 617 35.68 1.35 -10.16
C VAL A 617 35.54 1.00 -11.63
N ASN A 618 35.73 1.98 -12.51
CA ASN A 618 35.66 1.80 -13.97
C ASN A 618 34.32 1.20 -14.49
N GLY A 619 33.19 1.53 -13.84
CA GLY A 619 31.86 1.03 -14.25
C GLY A 619 31.51 -0.39 -13.77
N ALA A 620 32.34 -1.00 -12.92
CA ALA A 620 32.03 -2.25 -12.23
C ALA A 620 31.86 -2.02 -10.72
N ASN A 621 30.83 -2.63 -10.13
CA ASN A 621 30.67 -2.67 -8.68
C ASN A 621 31.74 -3.57 -8.07
N THR A 622 32.37 -3.10 -7.00
CA THR A 622 33.42 -3.83 -6.27
C THR A 622 33.01 -4.03 -4.81
N GLY A 623 33.15 -5.25 -4.27
CA GLY A 623 33.04 -5.53 -2.83
C GLY A 623 34.39 -5.39 -2.12
N ILE A 624 34.40 -4.83 -0.90
CA ILE A 624 35.61 -4.61 -0.09
C ILE A 624 35.36 -5.06 1.36
N VAL A 625 36.24 -5.90 1.89
CA VAL A 625 36.20 -6.28 3.31
C VAL A 625 37.21 -5.44 4.07
N TYR A 626 36.80 -4.90 5.21
CA TYR A 626 37.63 -4.19 6.16
C TYR A 626 37.75 -4.97 7.47
N VAL A 627 38.96 -5.07 7.99
CA VAL A 627 39.21 -5.59 9.34
C VAL A 627 39.80 -4.47 10.17
N PHE A 628 39.16 -4.16 11.28
CA PHE A 628 39.52 -3.08 12.18
C PHE A 628 39.99 -3.64 13.53
N ARG A 629 41.07 -3.07 14.03
CA ARG A 629 41.49 -3.22 15.41
C ARG A 629 40.67 -2.31 16.32
N LYS A 630 40.71 -2.57 17.63
CA LYS A 630 40.03 -1.77 18.65
C LYS A 630 40.38 -0.28 18.60
N ASP A 631 41.63 0.04 18.25
CA ASP A 631 42.12 1.42 18.11
C ASP A 631 41.64 2.12 16.82
N GLY A 632 40.91 1.40 15.96
CA GLY A 632 40.40 1.88 14.69
C GLY A 632 41.37 1.80 13.52
N SER A 633 42.58 1.28 13.73
CA SER A 633 43.49 0.99 12.64
C SER A 633 43.01 -0.23 11.84
N THR A 634 43.28 -0.22 10.53
CA THR A 634 43.06 -1.41 9.71
C THR A 634 44.08 -2.48 10.06
N PHE A 635 43.64 -3.74 10.14
CA PHE A 635 44.53 -4.85 10.46
C PHE A 635 45.65 -4.99 9.40
N PRO A 636 46.93 -4.95 9.77
CA PRO A 636 48.05 -5.05 8.84
C PRO A 636 48.05 -6.36 8.05
N GLY A 637 48.24 -6.29 6.74
CA GLY A 637 48.27 -7.47 5.86
C GLY A 637 46.90 -7.94 5.39
N TRP A 638 45.80 -7.47 5.99
CA TRP A 638 44.47 -7.72 5.45
C TRP A 638 44.21 -6.87 4.20
N PRO A 639 43.77 -7.51 3.10
CA PRO A 639 43.33 -6.85 1.89
C PRO A 639 42.39 -5.64 2.10
N GLN A 640 42.72 -4.45 1.60
CA GLN A 640 41.71 -3.51 1.08
C GLN A 640 41.34 -3.90 -0.35
N TYR A 641 41.05 -5.19 -0.62
CA TYR A 641 40.99 -5.66 -2.00
C TYR A 641 39.67 -5.36 -2.70
N VAL A 642 39.86 -5.04 -3.98
CA VAL A 642 38.88 -5.00 -5.07
C VAL A 642 38.69 -6.43 -5.57
N LEU A 643 37.51 -7.02 -5.35
CA LEU A 643 37.18 -8.33 -5.91
C LEU A 643 37.06 -8.23 -7.45
N PRO A 644 37.77 -9.04 -8.25
CA PRO A 644 37.83 -8.83 -9.69
C PRO A 644 36.60 -9.32 -10.46
N GLU A 645 36.25 -8.51 -11.47
CA GLU A 645 35.46 -8.77 -12.71
C GLU A 645 33.92 -8.86 -12.68
N GLY A 646 33.30 -7.94 -13.45
CA GLY A 646 32.33 -8.28 -14.49
C GLY A 646 30.91 -8.69 -14.08
N GLY A 647 30.08 -7.74 -13.62
CA GLY A 647 28.64 -7.96 -13.48
C GLY A 647 27.87 -6.68 -13.18
N THR A 648 26.66 -6.53 -13.72
CA THR A 648 25.83 -5.31 -13.65
C THR A 648 25.17 -5.07 -12.28
N SER A 649 25.21 -6.03 -11.35
CA SER A 649 24.91 -5.81 -9.93
C SER A 649 25.61 -6.85 -9.06
N GLN A 650 26.50 -6.42 -8.16
CA GLN A 650 27.21 -7.32 -7.24
C GLN A 650 26.79 -6.97 -5.80
N TRP A 651 26.18 -7.92 -5.09
CA TRP A 651 25.91 -7.84 -3.64
C TRP A 651 26.90 -8.75 -2.90
N LEU A 652 27.41 -8.31 -1.75
CA LEU A 652 28.24 -9.11 -0.83
C LEU A 652 27.35 -9.72 0.25
N SER A 653 27.50 -11.01 0.54
CA SER A 653 26.84 -11.62 1.70
C SER A 653 27.44 -11.14 3.03
N THR A 654 26.68 -11.25 4.12
CA THR A 654 27.25 -11.13 5.48
C THR A 654 28.43 -12.09 5.65
N PRO A 655 29.65 -11.62 5.99
CA PRO A 655 30.75 -12.48 6.35
C PRO A 655 30.44 -13.36 7.55
N VAL A 656 30.88 -14.60 7.46
CA VAL A 656 30.96 -15.52 8.60
C VAL A 656 32.42 -15.75 8.94
N VAL A 657 32.70 -15.85 10.23
CA VAL A 657 34.02 -16.20 10.77
C VAL A 657 33.94 -17.60 11.37
N ALA A 658 34.88 -18.47 11.03
CA ALA A 658 35.00 -19.78 11.67
C ALA A 658 36.44 -20.27 11.76
N ASP A 659 36.66 -21.13 12.75
CA ASP A 659 37.84 -21.98 12.88
C ASP A 659 37.59 -23.30 12.14
N ILE A 660 38.03 -23.38 10.89
CA ILE A 660 37.79 -24.55 10.03
C ILE A 660 38.88 -25.63 10.18
N ASN A 661 40.06 -25.25 10.65
CA ASN A 661 41.19 -26.16 10.79
C ASN A 661 41.39 -26.67 12.22
N GLN A 662 40.65 -26.15 13.21
CA GLN A 662 40.77 -26.49 14.63
C GLN A 662 42.16 -26.21 15.23
N ASP A 663 42.89 -25.28 14.62
CA ASP A 663 44.24 -24.90 15.03
C ASP A 663 44.22 -23.68 15.98
N LYS A 664 43.03 -23.30 16.49
CA LYS A 664 42.78 -22.21 17.47
C LYS A 664 43.06 -20.79 16.98
N ILE A 665 43.18 -20.59 15.68
CA ILE A 665 43.21 -19.26 15.07
C ILE A 665 41.90 -19.12 14.29
N SER A 666 41.18 -18.00 14.45
CA SER A 666 39.90 -17.82 13.75
C SER A 666 40.19 -17.52 12.28
N GLU A 667 40.18 -18.55 11.45
CA GLU A 667 40.95 -18.47 10.22
C GLU A 667 40.23 -17.86 9.03
N LEU A 668 38.89 -17.84 8.95
CA LEU A 668 38.23 -17.65 7.65
C LEU A 668 37.09 -16.65 7.64
N LEU A 669 37.28 -15.54 6.91
CA LEU A 669 36.17 -14.73 6.42
C LEU A 669 35.55 -15.44 5.22
N ILE A 670 34.22 -15.57 5.20
CA ILE A 670 33.53 -16.23 4.09
C ILE A 670 32.48 -15.29 3.52
N ALA A 671 32.63 -14.93 2.25
CA ALA A 671 31.65 -14.09 1.57
C ALA A 671 31.47 -14.50 0.11
N SER A 672 30.24 -14.35 -0.40
CA SER A 672 29.95 -14.54 -1.81
C SER A 672 29.95 -13.22 -2.58
N VAL A 673 30.57 -13.21 -3.76
CA VAL A 673 30.53 -12.12 -4.73
C VAL A 673 30.49 -12.67 -6.15
N SER A 674 29.54 -12.19 -6.96
CA SER A 674 29.45 -12.52 -8.39
C SER A 674 29.47 -14.04 -8.68
N GLY A 675 28.78 -14.82 -7.85
CA GLY A 675 28.71 -16.28 -8.03
C GLY A 675 29.94 -17.07 -7.58
N LYS A 676 30.88 -16.43 -6.86
CA LYS A 676 32.05 -17.08 -6.26
C LYS A 676 32.03 -16.96 -4.75
N LEU A 677 32.47 -18.01 -4.07
CA LEU A 677 32.66 -18.02 -2.62
C LEU A 677 34.16 -17.82 -2.32
N TYR A 678 34.46 -16.83 -1.48
CA TYR A 678 35.82 -16.46 -1.09
C TYR A 678 36.05 -16.79 0.37
N VAL A 679 37.27 -17.26 0.65
CA VAL A 679 37.70 -17.77 1.95
C VAL A 679 39.14 -17.29 2.17
N TRP A 680 39.39 -16.53 3.24
CA TRP A 680 40.69 -15.88 3.52
C TRP A 680 41.25 -16.34 4.85
N GLN A 681 42.54 -16.70 4.90
CA GLN A 681 43.32 -16.98 6.11
C GLN A 681 43.43 -15.76 7.05
N PRO A 682 43.79 -15.94 8.34
CA PRO A 682 43.83 -14.84 9.32
C PRO A 682 44.92 -13.80 9.02
N ASN A 683 45.91 -14.13 8.19
CA ASN A 683 46.90 -13.19 7.67
C ASN A 683 46.40 -12.38 6.44
N GLY A 684 45.14 -12.55 6.04
CA GLY A 684 44.52 -11.91 4.89
C GLY A 684 44.78 -12.59 3.54
N ALA A 685 45.56 -13.67 3.49
CA ALA A 685 45.82 -14.40 2.25
C ALA A 685 44.62 -15.27 1.84
N PRO A 686 44.29 -15.42 0.54
CA PRO A 686 43.28 -16.38 0.11
C PRO A 686 43.64 -17.81 0.55
N ALA A 687 42.68 -18.54 1.12
CA ALA A 687 42.87 -19.93 1.47
C ALA A 687 43.12 -20.77 0.21
N LYS A 688 44.04 -21.73 0.31
CA LYS A 688 44.36 -22.63 -0.79
C LYS A 688 43.10 -23.41 -1.20
N GLY A 689 42.80 -23.44 -2.51
CA GLY A 689 41.58 -24.07 -3.04
C GLY A 689 40.41 -23.11 -3.25
N TRP A 690 40.56 -21.84 -2.85
CA TRP A 690 39.54 -20.80 -2.98
C TRP A 690 40.05 -19.63 -3.86
N PRO A 691 39.19 -18.90 -4.58
CA PRO A 691 37.74 -18.99 -4.59
C PRO A 691 37.21 -20.20 -5.36
N VAL A 692 36.06 -20.70 -4.93
CA VAL A 692 35.30 -21.72 -5.67
C VAL A 692 34.11 -21.05 -6.37
N SER A 693 33.88 -21.39 -7.63
CA SER A 693 32.66 -21.03 -8.36
C SER A 693 31.74 -22.24 -8.46
N ALA A 694 30.43 -22.00 -8.38
CA ALA A 694 29.44 -22.98 -8.79
C ALA A 694 29.44 -23.19 -10.32
N ILE A 695 28.42 -23.89 -10.80
CA ILE A 695 28.02 -23.96 -12.21
C ILE A 695 28.01 -22.54 -12.80
N GLU A 696 28.47 -22.40 -14.05
CA GLU A 696 28.52 -21.12 -14.74
C GLU A 696 27.13 -20.45 -14.77
N GLY A 697 27.02 -19.28 -14.15
CA GLY A 697 25.77 -18.51 -14.06
C GLY A 697 25.05 -18.56 -12.70
N ASP A 698 25.50 -19.37 -11.74
CA ASP A 698 24.93 -19.39 -10.39
C ASP A 698 25.31 -18.14 -9.58
N VAL A 699 24.35 -17.61 -8.79
CA VAL A 699 24.60 -16.46 -7.90
C VAL A 699 24.29 -16.81 -6.45
N PHE A 700 25.29 -16.59 -5.59
CA PHE A 700 25.20 -16.78 -4.16
C PHE A 700 24.84 -15.46 -3.48
N TYR A 701 23.58 -15.29 -3.05
CA TYR A 701 23.12 -14.10 -2.33
C TYR A 701 22.88 -14.34 -0.84
N VAL A 702 23.00 -15.59 -0.37
CA VAL A 702 22.67 -16.00 0.99
C VAL A 702 23.93 -16.07 1.86
N THR A 703 23.83 -15.65 3.12
CA THR A 703 24.91 -15.80 4.12
C THR A 703 25.31 -17.28 4.23
N PRO A 704 26.62 -17.61 4.10
CA PRO A 704 27.11 -18.97 4.34
C PRO A 704 26.78 -19.45 5.76
N THR A 705 26.68 -20.76 5.95
CA THR A 705 26.62 -21.39 7.28
C THR A 705 27.76 -22.38 7.42
N ILE A 706 28.15 -22.67 8.65
CA ILE A 706 29.35 -23.47 8.96
C ILE A 706 28.99 -24.49 10.04
N GLY A 707 29.45 -25.72 9.85
CA GLY A 707 29.20 -26.80 10.80
C GLY A 707 29.69 -28.14 10.27
N ASP A 708 30.06 -29.02 11.19
CA ASP A 708 30.56 -30.37 10.90
C ASP A 708 29.40 -31.28 10.48
N LEU A 709 29.09 -31.26 9.19
CA LEU A 709 27.93 -31.89 8.59
C LEU A 709 28.13 -33.39 8.43
N ASP A 710 29.34 -33.83 8.07
CA ASP A 710 29.63 -35.25 7.87
C ASP A 710 30.07 -35.99 9.13
N GLY A 711 30.27 -35.28 10.24
CA GLY A 711 30.63 -35.83 11.54
C GLY A 711 32.12 -36.21 11.65
N ASP A 712 32.97 -35.79 10.70
CA ASP A 712 34.42 -36.01 10.75
C ASP A 712 35.12 -35.08 11.78
N GLY A 713 34.35 -34.17 12.37
CA GLY A 713 34.78 -33.22 13.38
C GLY A 713 35.27 -31.91 12.78
N LYS A 714 35.44 -31.80 11.46
CA LYS A 714 35.84 -30.56 10.78
C LYS A 714 34.60 -29.89 10.19
N PRO A 715 34.46 -28.57 10.28
CA PRO A 715 33.27 -27.92 9.77
C PRO A 715 33.31 -27.77 8.25
N GLU A 716 32.17 -28.04 7.61
CA GLU A 716 31.91 -27.71 6.23
C GLU A 716 31.33 -26.30 6.08
N ILE A 717 31.58 -25.70 4.92
CA ILE A 717 31.00 -24.43 4.51
C ILE A 717 29.82 -24.75 3.60
N VAL A 718 28.63 -24.28 3.96
CA VAL A 718 27.39 -24.52 3.22
C VAL A 718 26.80 -23.20 2.76
N ILE A 719 26.36 -23.13 1.50
CA ILE A 719 25.73 -21.94 0.91
C ILE A 719 24.67 -22.33 -0.12
N GLY A 720 23.65 -21.50 -0.27
CA GLY A 720 22.59 -21.68 -1.26
C GLY A 720 22.71 -20.71 -2.43
N SER A 721 22.44 -21.18 -3.65
CA SER A 721 22.31 -20.33 -4.83
C SER A 721 20.89 -19.81 -5.02
N CYS A 722 20.80 -18.56 -5.47
CA CYS A 722 19.56 -17.85 -5.75
C CYS A 722 19.60 -17.36 -7.21
N ASN A 723 19.26 -18.24 -8.14
CA ASN A 723 19.20 -17.91 -9.57
C ASN A 723 17.80 -17.40 -9.96
N ASN A 724 17.57 -17.08 -11.24
CA ASN A 724 16.22 -16.81 -11.74
C ASN A 724 15.28 -17.99 -11.41
N ALA A 725 14.00 -17.68 -11.16
CA ALA A 725 12.93 -18.42 -10.44
C ALA A 725 12.69 -19.94 -10.67
N GLN A 726 13.59 -20.71 -11.29
CA GLN A 726 13.37 -22.08 -11.73
C GLN A 726 14.41 -23.10 -11.22
N SER A 727 15.50 -22.69 -10.55
CA SER A 727 16.47 -23.63 -9.95
C SER A 727 17.31 -22.98 -8.85
N GLY A 728 17.37 -23.59 -7.67
CA GLY A 728 18.30 -23.22 -6.60
C GLY A 728 19.06 -24.45 -6.10
N TYR A 729 20.36 -24.28 -5.91
CA TYR A 729 21.29 -25.35 -5.54
C TYR A 729 21.90 -25.08 -4.16
N LEU A 730 21.92 -26.10 -3.33
CA LEU A 730 22.63 -26.10 -2.05
C LEU A 730 24.01 -26.70 -2.27
N TYR A 731 25.05 -25.98 -1.86
CA TYR A 731 26.44 -26.41 -1.96
C TYR A 731 27.02 -26.61 -0.57
N ALA A 732 27.91 -27.58 -0.44
CA ALA A 732 28.71 -27.82 0.74
C ALA A 732 30.15 -28.13 0.32
N TRP A 733 31.13 -27.50 0.96
CA TRP A 733 32.56 -27.76 0.76
C TRP A 733 33.26 -28.01 2.08
N LYS A 734 34.24 -28.91 2.05
CA LYS A 734 35.22 -29.05 3.14
C LYS A 734 36.11 -27.80 3.18
N GLY A 735 36.77 -27.56 4.31
CA GLY A 735 37.74 -26.46 4.46
C GLY A 735 38.84 -26.42 3.39
N SER A 736 39.18 -27.58 2.80
CA SER A 736 40.12 -27.72 1.69
C SER A 736 39.64 -27.14 0.35
N GLY A 737 38.35 -26.79 0.23
CA GLY A 737 37.69 -26.40 -1.03
C GLY A 737 37.15 -27.57 -1.84
N GLU A 738 37.30 -28.81 -1.37
CA GLU A 738 36.68 -29.99 -1.99
C GLU A 738 35.18 -30.02 -1.73
N ALA A 739 34.38 -30.30 -2.76
CA ALA A 739 32.93 -30.44 -2.59
C ALA A 739 32.60 -31.65 -1.72
N LEU A 740 31.66 -31.49 -0.79
CA LEU A 740 31.19 -32.59 0.03
C LEU A 740 30.42 -33.59 -0.84
N MET A 741 30.61 -34.89 -0.57
CA MET A 741 29.91 -35.95 -1.30
C MET A 741 28.39 -35.76 -1.19
N GLY A 742 27.68 -35.85 -2.33
CA GLY A 742 26.24 -35.61 -2.40
C GLY A 742 25.82 -34.17 -2.73
N PHE A 743 26.78 -33.23 -2.77
CA PHE A 743 26.55 -31.83 -3.13
C PHE A 743 27.14 -31.50 -4.52
N PRO A 744 26.51 -30.60 -5.29
CA PRO A 744 25.34 -29.78 -4.94
C PRO A 744 23.99 -30.50 -5.02
N VAL A 745 23.06 -30.08 -4.17
CA VAL A 745 21.67 -30.58 -4.12
C VAL A 745 20.75 -29.58 -4.83
N ASN A 746 20.00 -30.04 -5.85
CA ASN A 746 19.02 -29.20 -6.54
C ASN A 746 17.66 -29.25 -5.84
N LEU A 747 17.26 -28.15 -5.20
CA LEU A 747 15.97 -28.04 -4.52
C LEU A 747 14.83 -27.58 -5.45
N LYS A 748 15.13 -27.35 -6.73
CA LYS A 748 14.18 -26.92 -7.79
C LYS A 748 13.40 -25.64 -7.43
N SER A 749 13.96 -24.83 -6.54
CA SER A 749 13.37 -23.59 -6.05
C SER A 749 14.47 -22.66 -5.55
N ASN A 750 14.26 -21.35 -5.68
CA ASN A 750 15.25 -20.37 -5.23
C ASN A 750 15.48 -20.46 -3.73
N ILE A 751 16.73 -20.67 -3.35
CA ILE A 751 17.16 -20.67 -1.96
C ILE A 751 17.32 -19.22 -1.53
N GLN A 752 16.57 -18.82 -0.50
CA GLN A 752 16.57 -17.45 0.03
C GLN A 752 17.21 -17.36 1.40
N SER A 753 17.32 -18.52 2.03
CA SER A 753 17.91 -18.68 3.34
C SER A 753 18.46 -20.09 3.49
N VAL A 754 19.71 -20.18 3.94
CA VAL A 754 20.32 -21.42 4.42
C VAL A 754 20.53 -21.23 5.91
N ALA A 755 20.03 -22.17 6.70
CA ALA A 755 20.09 -22.13 8.15
C ALA A 755 21.15 -23.07 8.72
N VAL A 756 21.37 -22.91 10.02
CA VAL A 756 22.32 -23.60 10.90
C VAL A 756 22.31 -25.12 10.70
N ILE A 757 23.50 -25.71 10.77
CA ILE A 757 23.72 -27.16 10.79
C ILE A 757 23.53 -27.65 12.23
N GLY A 758 22.64 -28.61 12.46
CA GLY A 758 22.35 -29.12 13.80
C GLY A 758 21.76 -30.52 13.76
N ASP A 759 21.73 -31.20 14.91
CA ASP A 759 21.09 -32.50 15.08
C ASP A 759 19.58 -32.32 15.22
N LEU A 760 18.91 -32.05 14.10
CA LEU A 760 17.47 -31.87 14.04
C LEU A 760 16.79 -33.16 14.47
N SER A 761 17.30 -34.30 14.01
CA SER A 761 16.73 -35.62 14.27
C SER A 761 16.90 -36.13 15.70
N GLY A 762 17.82 -35.56 16.48
CA GLY A 762 18.19 -36.01 17.82
C GLY A 762 18.90 -37.35 17.83
N ASN A 763 19.46 -37.78 16.69
CA ASN A 763 20.16 -39.06 16.55
C ASN A 763 21.68 -38.91 16.41
N GLY A 764 22.18 -37.67 16.50
CA GLY A 764 23.58 -37.29 16.36
C GLY A 764 24.01 -36.95 14.94
N ALA A 765 23.20 -37.23 13.91
CA ALA A 765 23.45 -36.79 12.55
C ALA A 765 23.06 -35.31 12.41
N LYS A 766 23.90 -34.50 11.76
CA LYS A 766 23.57 -33.10 11.52
C LYS A 766 22.85 -32.95 10.19
N GLU A 767 21.86 -32.09 10.18
CA GLU A 767 21.09 -31.72 8.99
C GLU A 767 21.19 -30.22 8.72
N ILE A 768 21.12 -29.86 7.43
CA ILE A 768 21.01 -28.48 6.96
C ILE A 768 19.54 -28.17 6.77
N VAL A 769 19.07 -27.05 7.31
CA VAL A 769 17.71 -26.56 7.02
C VAL A 769 17.72 -25.41 6.03
N VAL A 770 16.87 -25.47 5.01
CA VAL A 770 16.86 -24.51 3.89
C VAL A 770 15.45 -24.02 3.61
N GLY A 771 15.30 -22.69 3.52
CA GLY A 771 14.06 -22.04 3.10
C GLY A 771 14.09 -21.67 1.61
N THR A 772 13.02 -22.02 0.89
CA THR A 772 12.83 -21.72 -0.55
C THR A 772 11.56 -20.91 -0.84
N ASN A 773 11.66 -19.86 -1.69
CA ASN A 773 10.52 -18.94 -1.94
C ASN A 773 9.49 -19.47 -2.93
N LEU A 774 9.92 -20.19 -3.97
CA LEU A 774 9.03 -20.72 -5.01
C LEU A 774 8.53 -22.10 -4.60
N GLY A 775 7.49 -22.12 -3.77
CA GLY A 775 6.88 -23.36 -3.27
C GLY A 775 6.50 -23.31 -1.80
N ASN A 776 6.89 -22.26 -1.06
CA ASN A 776 6.65 -22.13 0.38
C ASN A 776 7.17 -23.36 1.16
N LYS A 777 8.30 -23.93 0.72
CA LYS A 777 8.85 -25.19 1.21
C LYS A 777 10.13 -25.00 2.00
N VAL A 778 10.17 -25.65 3.15
CA VAL A 778 11.32 -25.78 4.02
C VAL A 778 11.89 -27.17 3.84
N TRP A 779 13.18 -27.28 3.59
CA TRP A 779 13.87 -28.55 3.42
C TRP A 779 14.78 -28.80 4.61
N ALA A 780 14.85 -30.04 5.09
CA ALA A 780 15.97 -30.52 5.87
C ALA A 780 16.76 -31.48 4.97
N ILE A 781 18.07 -31.29 4.85
CA ILE A 781 18.98 -32.04 3.98
C ILE A 781 20.06 -32.67 4.87
N ASN A 782 20.26 -33.97 4.73
CA ASN A 782 21.28 -34.68 5.49
C ASN A 782 22.69 -34.51 4.86
N SER A 783 23.69 -35.10 5.50
CA SER A 783 25.08 -35.06 5.05
C SER A 783 25.35 -35.75 3.70
N THR A 784 24.43 -36.59 3.20
CA THR A 784 24.54 -37.24 1.89
C THR A 784 23.87 -36.46 0.77
N GLY A 785 23.29 -35.29 1.07
CA GLY A 785 22.57 -34.46 0.11
C GLY A 785 21.13 -34.92 -0.17
N GLU A 786 20.61 -35.88 0.60
CA GLU A 786 19.23 -36.34 0.49
C GLU A 786 18.30 -35.53 1.39
N ALA A 787 17.06 -35.33 0.94
CA ALA A 787 16.03 -34.76 1.80
C ALA A 787 15.77 -35.68 2.98
N TYR A 788 15.84 -35.12 4.19
CA TYR A 788 15.57 -35.84 5.42
C TYR A 788 14.14 -36.38 5.40
N PRO A 789 13.87 -37.58 5.95
CA PRO A 789 12.53 -38.15 6.01
C PRO A 789 11.52 -37.15 6.57
N PHE A 790 10.35 -37.07 5.96
CA PHE A 790 9.25 -36.15 6.32
C PHE A 790 9.47 -34.67 5.96
N TRP A 791 10.55 -34.33 5.27
CA TRP A 791 10.79 -33.02 4.66
C TRP A 791 10.70 -33.13 3.13
N PRO A 792 10.23 -32.08 2.41
CA PRO A 792 10.02 -30.72 2.88
C PRO A 792 8.69 -30.48 3.61
N ALA A 793 8.72 -29.58 4.59
CA ALA A 793 7.53 -29.02 5.22
C ALA A 793 6.98 -27.83 4.42
N GLU A 794 5.66 -27.61 4.47
CA GLU A 794 4.98 -26.55 3.71
C GLU A 794 4.47 -25.42 4.63
N THR A 795 4.65 -24.19 4.17
CA THR A 795 4.13 -22.96 4.80
C THR A 795 3.03 -22.35 3.94
N LYS A 796 2.13 -21.56 4.54
CA LYS A 796 1.03 -20.91 3.80
C LYS A 796 1.46 -19.63 3.09
N GLY A 797 2.55 -19.00 3.53
CA GLY A 797 3.04 -17.71 3.05
C GLY A 797 4.47 -17.76 2.55
N TRP A 798 4.91 -16.69 1.90
CA TRP A 798 6.31 -16.58 1.44
C TRP A 798 7.24 -16.49 2.63
N MET A 799 8.34 -17.25 2.61
CA MET A 799 9.40 -17.08 3.61
C MET A 799 10.17 -15.78 3.34
N CYS A 800 10.49 -15.07 4.41
CA CYS A 800 11.17 -13.78 4.31
C CYS A 800 12.35 -13.62 5.27
N ASN A 801 12.71 -14.70 5.98
CA ASN A 801 13.82 -14.72 6.93
C ASN A 801 14.51 -16.10 6.95
N ASN A 802 15.68 -16.18 7.61
CA ASN A 802 16.38 -17.44 7.75
C ASN A 802 15.68 -18.35 8.77
N PRO A 803 15.53 -19.66 8.49
CA PRO A 803 15.14 -20.62 9.51
C PRO A 803 16.12 -20.60 10.69
N LEU A 804 15.62 -20.85 11.89
CA LEU A 804 16.40 -20.99 13.11
C LEU A 804 16.16 -22.40 13.69
N LEU A 805 17.21 -23.08 14.14
CA LEU A 805 17.08 -24.31 14.91
C LEU A 805 17.06 -23.99 16.40
N ALA A 806 16.03 -24.46 17.12
CA ALA A 806 15.90 -24.27 18.55
C ALA A 806 14.98 -25.34 19.17
N ASP A 807 15.31 -25.84 20.36
CA ASP A 807 14.40 -26.65 21.17
C ASP A 807 13.40 -25.72 21.86
N ILE A 808 12.26 -25.45 21.22
CA ILE A 808 11.22 -24.55 21.73
C ILE A 808 10.21 -25.28 22.62
N ILE A 809 9.96 -26.57 22.36
CA ILE A 809 8.94 -27.35 23.08
C ILE A 809 9.49 -28.08 24.31
N GLY A 810 10.81 -28.22 24.41
CA GLY A 810 11.49 -28.75 25.59
C GLY A 810 11.66 -30.24 25.66
N ASP A 811 11.60 -30.90 24.51
CA ASP A 811 11.84 -32.31 24.39
C ASP A 811 13.31 -32.65 24.07
N LYS A 812 14.19 -31.63 24.06
CA LYS A 812 15.62 -31.70 23.70
C LYS A 812 15.87 -32.02 22.24
N LYS A 813 14.84 -31.97 21.39
CA LYS A 813 14.99 -32.03 19.95
C LYS A 813 14.89 -30.61 19.41
N LEU A 814 15.57 -30.36 18.29
CA LEU A 814 15.50 -29.05 17.67
C LEU A 814 14.21 -28.97 16.84
N GLU A 815 13.48 -27.86 16.98
CA GLU A 815 12.50 -27.42 16.02
C GLU A 815 13.12 -26.44 15.04
N THR A 816 12.59 -26.43 13.82
CA THR A 816 12.87 -25.38 12.85
C THR A 816 11.84 -24.26 12.97
N ILE A 817 12.27 -23.07 13.38
CA ILE A 817 11.45 -21.87 13.52
C ILE A 817 11.62 -20.97 12.30
N ILE A 818 10.50 -20.49 11.73
CA ILE A 818 10.48 -19.74 10.46
C ILE A 818 9.41 -18.66 10.50
N GLY A 819 9.74 -17.45 10.04
CA GLY A 819 8.77 -16.39 9.81
C GLY A 819 8.37 -16.28 8.34
N CYS A 820 7.07 -16.08 8.10
CA CYS A 820 6.53 -15.83 6.77
C CYS A 820 6.03 -14.38 6.65
N ARG A 821 6.02 -13.89 5.41
CA ARG A 821 5.63 -12.53 5.02
C ARG A 821 4.24 -12.14 5.53
N ASP A 822 3.34 -13.11 5.69
CA ASP A 822 1.97 -12.91 6.18
C ASP A 822 1.86 -12.91 7.72
N ALA A 823 2.93 -12.56 8.42
CA ALA A 823 3.00 -12.52 9.89
C ALA A 823 2.71 -13.87 10.57
N LEU A 824 2.94 -14.97 9.84
CA LEU A 824 2.85 -16.32 10.40
C LEU A 824 4.23 -16.75 10.88
N LEU A 825 4.32 -17.15 12.14
CA LEU A 825 5.48 -17.85 12.67
C LEU A 825 5.18 -19.34 12.67
N TYR A 826 6.05 -20.13 12.06
CA TYR A 826 6.01 -21.58 12.03
C TYR A 826 7.11 -22.15 12.91
N ALA A 827 6.82 -23.26 13.58
CA ALA A 827 7.83 -24.12 14.17
C ALA A 827 7.52 -25.54 13.72
N PHE A 828 8.50 -26.22 13.13
CA PHE A 828 8.38 -27.60 12.67
C PHE A 828 9.25 -28.51 13.53
N THR A 829 8.68 -29.60 14.01
CA THR A 829 9.41 -30.64 14.74
C THR A 829 10.36 -31.40 13.81
N HIS A 830 11.28 -32.15 14.40
CA HIS A 830 12.24 -32.99 13.70
C HIS A 830 11.66 -33.91 12.61
N ASP A 831 10.42 -34.37 12.80
CA ASP A 831 9.66 -35.20 11.84
C ASP A 831 8.85 -34.37 10.83
N GLY A 832 9.13 -33.07 10.68
CA GLY A 832 8.46 -32.18 9.72
C GLY A 832 7.02 -31.82 10.08
N ALA A 833 6.50 -32.28 11.23
CA ALA A 833 5.18 -31.89 11.71
C ALA A 833 5.19 -30.47 12.31
N LEU A 834 4.02 -29.85 12.41
CA LEU A 834 3.91 -28.57 13.12
C LEU A 834 4.07 -28.77 14.62
N ALA A 835 4.96 -28.00 15.24
CA ALA A 835 5.10 -27.97 16.68
C ALA A 835 3.79 -27.52 17.33
N PRO A 836 3.40 -28.09 18.48
CA PRO A 836 2.20 -27.67 19.21
C PRO A 836 2.15 -26.15 19.44
N GLY A 837 1.01 -25.53 19.14
CA GLY A 837 0.84 -24.07 19.24
C GLY A 837 1.25 -23.27 17.99
N PHE A 838 1.74 -23.93 16.93
CA PHE A 838 2.10 -23.32 15.65
C PHE A 838 1.19 -23.78 14.49
N PRO A 839 1.01 -22.98 13.42
CA PRO A 839 1.56 -21.63 13.25
C PRO A 839 0.88 -20.61 14.17
N VAL A 840 1.68 -19.66 14.64
CA VAL A 840 1.19 -18.50 15.38
C VAL A 840 0.86 -17.41 14.35
N ASP A 841 -0.40 -17.01 14.32
CA ASP A 841 -0.87 -15.92 13.48
C ASP A 841 -0.71 -14.57 14.18
N LEU A 842 0.25 -13.76 13.72
CA LEU A 842 0.48 -12.43 14.23
C LEU A 842 -0.29 -11.35 13.45
N ALA A 843 -1.16 -11.70 12.49
CA ALA A 843 -1.82 -10.78 11.55
C ALA A 843 -2.79 -9.75 12.18
N LYS A 844 -3.02 -9.79 13.50
CA LYS A 844 -3.65 -8.65 14.22
C LYS A 844 -2.71 -7.45 14.37
N GLU A 845 -1.43 -7.65 14.10
CA GLU A 845 -0.41 -6.63 13.96
C GLU A 845 0.00 -6.62 12.47
N PRO A 846 -0.28 -5.55 11.70
CA PRO A 846 -0.03 -5.51 10.25
C PRO A 846 1.45 -5.44 9.87
N SER A 847 2.34 -5.87 10.76
CA SER A 847 3.77 -5.64 10.72
C SER A 847 4.54 -6.93 10.40
N LEU A 848 4.66 -7.17 9.10
CA LEU A 848 5.41 -8.25 8.45
C LEU A 848 6.70 -8.64 9.21
N ILE A 849 6.81 -9.90 9.64
CA ILE A 849 8.03 -10.48 10.23
C ILE A 849 9.11 -10.60 9.14
N TYR A 850 9.79 -9.51 8.78
CA TYR A 850 10.82 -9.53 7.74
C TYR A 850 12.22 -9.90 8.28
N ARG A 851 12.33 -10.32 9.55
CA ARG A 851 13.61 -10.51 10.23
C ARG A 851 13.72 -11.87 10.86
N THR A 852 14.93 -12.39 10.92
CA THR A 852 15.24 -13.68 11.52
C THR A 852 14.94 -13.61 13.02
N PRO A 853 14.14 -14.52 13.59
CA PRO A 853 13.94 -14.59 15.03
C PRO A 853 15.23 -15.00 15.72
N ALA A 854 15.35 -14.68 17.00
CA ALA A 854 16.43 -15.17 17.87
C ALA A 854 15.83 -16.02 18.99
N PHE A 855 16.57 -17.03 19.43
CA PHE A 855 16.20 -17.91 20.54
C PHE A 855 17.27 -17.87 21.62
N SER A 856 16.86 -17.96 22.88
CA SER A 856 17.76 -18.13 24.01
C SER A 856 17.08 -18.88 25.15
N GLN A 857 17.87 -19.35 26.11
CA GLN A 857 17.39 -20.01 27.33
C GLN A 857 18.05 -19.36 28.54
N ASP A 858 17.28 -19.07 29.60
CA ASP A 858 17.85 -18.57 30.85
C ASP A 858 18.43 -19.69 31.73
N LYS A 859 19.09 -19.28 32.83
CA LYS A 859 19.70 -20.19 33.82
C LYS A 859 18.70 -21.14 34.47
N GLU A 860 17.43 -20.75 34.55
CA GLU A 860 16.36 -21.57 35.11
C GLU A 860 15.77 -22.53 34.07
N GLY A 861 16.24 -22.46 32.82
CA GLY A 861 15.83 -23.31 31.72
C GLY A 861 14.60 -22.79 30.96
N PHE A 862 14.11 -21.58 31.27
CA PHE A 862 13.01 -20.99 30.50
C PHE A 862 13.50 -20.54 29.14
N ARG A 863 12.69 -20.84 28.12
CA ARG A 863 13.00 -20.48 26.75
C ARG A 863 12.44 -19.13 26.37
N TYR A 864 13.17 -18.43 25.53
CA TYR A 864 12.81 -17.14 24.99
C TYR A 864 12.96 -17.14 23.48
N LEU A 865 12.00 -16.50 22.82
CA LEU A 865 12.04 -16.25 21.40
C LEU A 865 11.82 -14.76 21.19
N CYS A 866 12.69 -14.10 20.45
CA CYS A 866 12.56 -12.69 20.10
C CYS A 866 12.40 -12.53 18.59
N PHE A 867 11.55 -11.61 18.17
CA PHE A 867 11.39 -11.23 16.77
C PHE A 867 11.06 -9.75 16.64
N ALA A 868 11.42 -9.16 15.50
CA ALA A 868 11.18 -7.75 15.21
C ALA A 868 10.11 -7.60 14.12
N GLY A 869 9.19 -6.65 14.32
CA GLY A 869 8.23 -6.18 13.33
C GLY A 869 8.34 -4.66 13.11
N ASP A 870 7.47 -4.10 12.28
CA ASP A 870 7.32 -2.65 12.12
C ASP A 870 7.13 -1.97 13.50
N ARG A 871 8.14 -1.20 13.90
CA ARG A 871 8.23 -0.41 15.13
C ARG A 871 8.12 -1.16 16.46
N LYS A 872 8.12 -2.50 16.45
CA LYS A 872 7.93 -3.32 17.67
C LYS A 872 8.97 -4.42 17.77
N ILE A 873 9.46 -4.64 18.99
CA ILE A 873 10.27 -5.79 19.37
C ILE A 873 9.38 -6.70 20.22
N PHE A 874 9.23 -7.95 19.81
CA PHE A 874 8.41 -8.94 20.49
C PHE A 874 9.31 -9.94 21.19
N LEU A 875 9.01 -10.19 22.46
CA LEU A 875 9.60 -11.25 23.25
C LEU A 875 8.52 -12.28 23.56
N TRP A 876 8.82 -13.55 23.37
CA TRP A 876 8.00 -14.66 23.82
C TRP A 876 8.80 -15.39 24.89
N LYS A 877 8.12 -15.78 25.97
CA LYS A 877 8.69 -16.61 27.03
C LYS A 877 7.88 -17.90 27.14
N GLU A 878 8.57 -19.00 27.38
CA GLU A 878 7.93 -20.27 27.66
C GLU A 878 6.90 -20.13 28.79
N ASN A 879 5.68 -20.63 28.55
CA ASN A 879 4.53 -20.57 29.46
C ASN A 879 3.99 -19.17 29.80
N LYS A 880 4.46 -18.09 29.15
CA LYS A 880 4.27 -16.75 29.69
C LYS A 880 4.16 -15.61 28.74
#